data_AF-A0A430HKF4-F1
#
_entry.id   AF-A0A430HKF4-F1
#
_cell.length_a   1.000
_cell.length_b   1.000
_cell.length_c   1.000
_cell.angle_alpha   90.00
_cell.angle_beta   90.00
_cell.angle_gamma   90.00
#
_symmetry.space_group_name_H-M   'P 1'
#
loop_
_entity.id
_entity.type
_entity.pdbx_description
1 polymer ?
#
loop_
_entity_poly.entity_id
_entity_poly.type
_entity_poly.pdbx_seq_one_letter_code
_entity_poly.pdbx_strand_id
1 'polypeptide(L)'
;MFEFLFKRPADKSDTPAGKSAQASPHPAPQPSQTSVLRAQQAEKVAALAGDEAAAVEFILQSDFSELRLAAAEHVHTAAQLEKVHAAMRNTDRRVAKLMQSRLDALRHHQAELARGQACIEQAQVLLADEKLSPNQVADLDRRWSVIAAPELAGQFDAIRAQLAQRLEAQVTLQRAMIDSLGALRALETSGLRAAELAERLERMAETQAAALAAPEHVSLPRSLTNEFASEHARLTASLGALEQGQSAVIARETALAEWRATPPGNVNQEQLKKAWQQLPPAPPAQAADLQQRFEVLLASFPAPAPVPGKPAREPRKNTPAQAPDQHFIDALDAMEAALQQGSLGSAAEMDKILKDSKGTRPTPAMSERLAHARAELKRLSDWARWGGNVSREELIKAVEQLTTQKLAMSELAKKVGSMRERWKALDTLSGAAPKSLWERFDAACSAAYAPAAAHFKHLADERHTNAAKAQALIAEAAQETAKLAGGESVDWKHMAATVQRMRLAWSHLGAIDRKEKKRLDHEFTDALNTLQAPLEQQRKNEVAEREAMIAQVAALDAHDRHALDTLRALQERWQEHARAVPLERKSEQALWQKFRAACDAVFARRKESAHAADAERRSHQEAKDAISARLEQAAAEPDAAAHAGRLLREAAAEWHAIGAVPRANEAKVEKRYHAAIAALQHHLDAARRDASRAQASALRDKLRLCQELDAAVAAGAEQAEGSDWAARWSALPALDASYERTLRARFDAALAARGEGRAAYAALLEKNREPLLHEILRLEIAAGIDSGSEFARERLKLQVETLQSSLKSGQKPGNQAAQFLQLCATPALVDDRTASRIEHLFTRIARDGK
;
A
#
# COMPACT_ATOMS: atom_id res chain seq x y z
N MET A 1 -36.45 4.54 -26.88
CA MET A 1 -37.20 5.59 -26.14
C MET A 1 -36.69 5.51 -24.71
N PHE A 2 -35.72 6.31 -24.26
CA PHE A 2 -35.48 7.73 -24.54
C PHE A 2 -34.06 8.05 -25.02
N GLU A 3 -33.96 9.06 -25.88
CA GLU A 3 -32.72 9.83 -26.09
C GLU A 3 -32.47 10.80 -24.90
N PHE A 4 -31.39 11.59 -25.00
CA PHE A 4 -30.97 12.67 -24.09
C PHE A 4 -30.31 12.25 -22.77
N LEU A 5 -28.97 12.42 -22.71
CA LEU A 5 -28.30 13.30 -21.74
C LEU A 5 -26.78 13.46 -22.02
N PHE A 6 -26.41 14.06 -23.16
CA PHE A 6 -25.07 14.65 -23.35
C PHE A 6 -25.17 16.05 -23.94
N LYS A 7 -25.22 17.07 -23.08
CA LYS A 7 -25.01 18.47 -23.49
C LYS A 7 -23.51 18.74 -23.61
N ARG A 8 -23.05 19.02 -24.84
CA ARG A 8 -21.80 19.76 -25.06
C ARG A 8 -21.96 21.20 -24.54
N PRO A 9 -20.97 21.80 -23.86
CA PRO A 9 -20.79 23.24 -23.88
C PRO A 9 -20.29 23.62 -25.28
N ALA A 10 -20.94 24.61 -25.91
CA ALA A 10 -20.53 25.17 -27.19
C ALA A 10 -19.74 26.47 -26.98
N ASP A 11 -18.98 26.84 -28.01
CA ASP A 11 -18.34 28.16 -28.14
C ASP A 11 -19.29 29.33 -27.91
N LYS A 12 -18.73 30.43 -27.40
CA LYS A 12 -18.73 31.75 -28.06
C LYS A 12 -18.05 32.82 -27.19
N SER A 13 -17.13 33.58 -27.77
CA SER A 13 -17.36 35.02 -28.02
C SER A 13 -16.19 35.66 -28.77
N ASP A 14 -16.49 36.25 -29.93
CA ASP A 14 -15.64 37.24 -30.59
C ASP A 14 -15.74 38.60 -29.89
N THR A 15 -14.68 39.41 -29.96
CA THR A 15 -14.72 40.89 -29.96
C THR A 15 -13.38 41.42 -30.51
N PRO A 16 -13.29 42.65 -31.07
CA PRO A 16 -12.84 42.75 -32.46
C PRO A 16 -11.62 43.65 -32.73
N ALA A 17 -11.04 43.47 -33.93
CA ALA A 17 -10.34 44.46 -34.75
C ALA A 17 -9.29 45.39 -34.08
N GLY A 18 -8.02 44.95 -34.09
CA GLY A 18 -6.85 45.78 -33.76
C GLY A 18 -5.80 45.80 -34.89
N LYS A 19 -5.94 46.77 -35.81
CA LYS A 19 -4.97 47.31 -36.80
C LYS A 19 -3.79 46.44 -37.26
N SER A 20 -3.75 46.21 -38.58
CA SER A 20 -2.59 45.70 -39.31
C SER A 20 -1.36 46.63 -39.26
N ALA A 21 -0.20 46.05 -39.02
CA ALA A 21 1.11 46.61 -39.34
C ALA A 21 1.88 45.59 -40.20
N GLN A 22 2.54 46.06 -41.25
CA GLN A 22 3.19 45.21 -42.25
C GLN A 22 4.45 44.55 -41.67
N ALA A 23 4.62 43.24 -41.92
CA ALA A 23 5.86 42.52 -41.69
C ALA A 23 6.31 41.85 -42.99
N SER A 24 7.59 42.04 -43.34
CA SER A 24 8.21 41.54 -44.56
C SER A 24 8.30 40.00 -44.58
N PRO A 25 8.32 39.36 -45.77
CA PRO A 25 8.37 37.90 -45.86
C PRO A 25 9.76 37.36 -45.49
N HIS A 26 9.86 36.65 -44.36
CA HIS A 26 10.93 35.68 -44.15
C HIS A 26 10.54 34.33 -44.75
N PRO A 27 11.48 33.60 -45.40
CA PRO A 27 11.19 32.29 -45.96
C PRO A 27 10.87 31.26 -44.88
N ALA A 28 9.94 30.36 -45.16
CA ALA A 28 9.53 29.31 -44.23
C ALA A 28 10.71 28.37 -43.89
N PRO A 29 10.87 27.96 -42.62
CA PRO A 29 11.88 26.98 -42.25
C PRO A 29 11.56 25.62 -42.88
N GLN A 30 12.57 24.95 -43.42
CA GLN A 30 12.40 23.59 -43.95
C GLN A 30 11.98 22.63 -42.83
N PRO A 31 11.06 21.68 -43.09
CA PRO A 31 10.65 20.69 -42.11
C PRO A 31 11.84 19.84 -41.66
N SER A 32 12.05 19.74 -40.34
CA SER A 32 13.12 18.91 -39.78
C SER A 32 12.89 17.43 -40.11
N GLN A 33 13.97 16.64 -40.22
CA GLN A 33 13.86 15.20 -40.56
C GLN A 33 12.88 14.44 -39.65
N THR A 34 12.82 14.79 -38.37
CA THR A 34 11.86 14.25 -37.39
C THR A 34 10.39 14.51 -37.78
N SER A 35 10.08 15.66 -38.38
CA SER A 35 8.72 15.98 -38.83
C SER A 35 8.30 15.19 -40.07
N VAL A 36 9.24 14.91 -40.99
CA VAL A 36 9.01 14.05 -42.16
C VAL A 36 8.78 12.60 -41.73
N LEU A 37 9.62 12.08 -40.82
CA LEU A 37 9.44 10.74 -40.24
C LEU A 37 8.11 10.59 -39.49
N ARG A 38 7.69 11.63 -38.76
CA ARG A 38 6.39 11.64 -38.08
C ARG A 38 5.22 11.59 -39.07
N ALA A 39 5.30 12.31 -40.19
CA ALA A 39 4.27 12.28 -41.23
C ALA A 39 4.16 10.89 -41.88
N GLN A 40 5.29 10.29 -42.26
CA GLN A 40 5.33 8.92 -42.82
C GLN A 40 4.79 7.86 -41.85
N GLN A 41 5.07 7.98 -40.55
CA GLN A 41 4.48 7.08 -39.55
C GLN A 41 2.98 7.34 -39.36
N ALA A 42 2.50 8.58 -39.48
CA ALA A 42 1.07 8.90 -39.35
C ALA A 42 0.23 8.31 -40.49
N GLU A 43 0.72 8.34 -41.73
CA GLU A 43 0.07 7.66 -42.87
C GLU A 43 -0.05 6.15 -42.64
N LYS A 44 1.00 5.53 -42.07
CA LYS A 44 0.96 4.11 -41.72
C LYS A 44 -0.12 3.78 -40.69
N VAL A 45 -0.38 4.64 -39.70
CA VAL A 45 -1.44 4.40 -38.70
C VAL A 45 -2.81 4.26 -39.37
N ALA A 46 -3.13 5.11 -40.34
CA ALA A 46 -4.41 5.06 -41.07
C ALA A 46 -4.60 3.73 -41.85
N ALA A 47 -3.51 3.04 -42.19
CA ALA A 47 -3.53 1.74 -42.87
C ALA A 47 -3.64 0.53 -41.91
N LEU A 48 -3.61 0.72 -40.58
CA LEU A 48 -3.70 -0.36 -39.58
C LEU A 48 -5.14 -0.84 -39.31
N ALA A 49 -6.14 -0.23 -39.96
CA ALA A 49 -7.55 -0.53 -39.73
C ALA A 49 -7.90 -1.98 -40.13
N GLY A 50 -8.06 -2.85 -39.12
CA GLY A 50 -8.42 -4.26 -39.29
C GLY A 50 -7.27 -5.25 -39.10
N ASP A 51 -6.03 -4.78 -38.96
CA ASP A 51 -4.87 -5.63 -38.66
C ASP A 51 -4.33 -5.33 -37.24
N GLU A 52 -4.82 -6.09 -36.26
CA GLU A 52 -4.37 -5.94 -34.87
C GLU A 52 -2.88 -6.29 -34.70
N ALA A 53 -2.33 -7.21 -35.51
CA ALA A 53 -0.95 -7.64 -35.36
C ALA A 53 0.00 -6.53 -35.80
N ALA A 54 -0.27 -5.92 -36.96
CA ALA A 54 0.44 -4.74 -37.43
C ALA A 54 0.24 -3.54 -36.47
N ALA A 55 -0.96 -3.37 -35.89
CA ALA A 55 -1.20 -2.33 -34.90
C ALA A 55 -0.36 -2.50 -33.62
N VAL A 56 -0.30 -3.71 -33.07
CA VAL A 56 0.56 -4.03 -31.93
C VAL A 56 2.04 -3.80 -32.27
N GLU A 57 2.51 -4.25 -33.43
CA GLU A 57 3.89 -4.04 -33.86
C GLU A 57 4.23 -2.55 -33.98
N PHE A 58 3.35 -1.76 -34.61
CA PHE A 58 3.51 -0.31 -34.73
C PHE A 58 3.60 0.39 -33.36
N ILE A 59 2.76 -0.01 -32.39
CA ILE A 59 2.77 0.57 -31.03
C ILE A 59 4.10 0.27 -30.31
N LEU A 60 4.68 -0.90 -30.54
CA LEU A 60 5.96 -1.30 -29.94
C LEU A 60 7.17 -0.61 -30.59
N GLN A 61 7.07 -0.21 -31.87
CA GLN A 61 8.17 0.37 -32.64
C GLN A 61 8.13 1.90 -32.77
N SER A 62 6.97 2.55 -32.60
CA SER A 62 6.85 4.00 -32.81
C SER A 62 7.32 4.82 -31.61
N ASP A 63 8.23 5.76 -31.82
CA ASP A 63 8.68 6.73 -30.81
C ASP A 63 7.61 7.77 -30.43
N PHE A 64 6.63 8.01 -31.31
CA PHE A 64 5.67 9.12 -31.16
C PHE A 64 4.43 8.70 -30.36
N SER A 65 4.27 9.24 -29.15
CA SER A 65 3.17 8.91 -28.23
C SER A 65 1.76 9.12 -28.80
N GLU A 66 1.55 10.16 -29.60
CA GLU A 66 0.25 10.39 -30.27
C GLU A 66 -0.06 9.31 -31.33
N LEU A 67 0.96 8.81 -32.04
CA LEU A 67 0.78 7.77 -33.06
C LEU A 67 0.59 6.39 -32.43
N ARG A 68 1.30 6.10 -31.31
CA ARG A 68 1.02 4.92 -30.49
C ARG A 68 -0.41 4.93 -29.95
N LEU A 69 -0.93 6.08 -29.53
CA LEU A 69 -2.31 6.20 -29.04
C LEU A 69 -3.33 5.97 -30.15
N ALA A 70 -3.13 6.54 -31.34
CA ALA A 70 -3.99 6.30 -32.49
C ALA A 70 -3.95 4.83 -32.96
N ALA A 71 -2.76 4.22 -33.07
CA ALA A 71 -2.63 2.80 -33.40
C ALA A 71 -3.28 1.87 -32.36
N ALA A 72 -3.22 2.25 -31.07
CA ALA A 72 -3.88 1.51 -29.99
C ALA A 72 -5.41 1.52 -30.08
N GLU A 73 -6.03 2.40 -30.88
CA GLU A 73 -7.47 2.33 -31.12
C GLU A 73 -7.89 1.08 -31.92
N HIS A 74 -6.96 0.48 -32.68
CA HIS A 74 -7.18 -0.72 -33.51
C HIS A 74 -6.91 -2.06 -32.80
N VAL A 75 -6.58 -2.07 -31.50
CA VAL A 75 -6.31 -3.32 -30.74
C VAL A 75 -7.51 -3.69 -29.88
N HIS A 76 -8.18 -4.81 -30.17
CA HIS A 76 -9.43 -5.21 -29.52
C HIS A 76 -9.39 -6.59 -28.87
N THR A 77 -8.60 -7.56 -29.37
CA THR A 77 -8.52 -8.89 -28.75
C THR A 77 -7.79 -8.88 -27.40
N ALA A 78 -8.27 -9.67 -26.44
CA ALA A 78 -7.72 -9.72 -25.08
C ALA A 78 -6.21 -9.99 -25.02
N ALA A 79 -5.71 -10.95 -25.82
CA ALA A 79 -4.30 -11.30 -25.85
C ALA A 79 -3.40 -10.15 -26.35
N GLN A 80 -3.86 -9.40 -27.37
CA GLN A 80 -3.12 -8.26 -27.91
C GLN A 80 -3.21 -7.04 -26.98
N LEU A 81 -4.38 -6.80 -26.38
CA LEU A 81 -4.58 -5.78 -25.34
C LEU A 81 -3.65 -6.01 -24.14
N GLU A 82 -3.51 -7.23 -23.65
CA GLU A 82 -2.60 -7.58 -22.55
C GLU A 82 -1.14 -7.37 -22.93
N LYS A 83 -0.74 -7.81 -24.13
CA LYS A 83 0.61 -7.63 -24.68
C LYS A 83 1.00 -6.15 -24.79
N VAL A 84 0.12 -5.30 -25.33
CA VAL A 84 0.35 -3.86 -25.44
C VAL A 84 0.32 -3.19 -24.06
N HIS A 85 -0.62 -3.56 -23.18
CA HIS A 85 -0.69 -3.03 -21.82
C HIS A 85 0.61 -3.29 -21.05
N ALA A 86 1.13 -4.51 -21.10
CA ALA A 86 2.37 -4.89 -20.43
C ALA A 86 3.57 -4.07 -20.94
N ALA A 87 3.70 -3.93 -22.27
CA ALA A 87 4.80 -3.17 -22.89
C ALA A 87 4.71 -1.66 -22.64
N MET A 88 3.50 -1.09 -22.64
CA MET A 88 3.28 0.36 -22.54
C MET A 88 3.12 0.88 -21.10
N ARG A 89 2.96 0.01 -20.10
CA ARG A 89 2.70 0.37 -18.69
C ARG A 89 3.65 1.44 -18.11
N ASN A 90 4.94 1.38 -18.46
CA ASN A 90 5.95 2.34 -17.99
C ASN A 90 6.37 3.35 -19.08
N THR A 91 5.96 3.14 -20.33
CA THR A 91 6.45 3.86 -21.52
C THR A 91 5.43 4.87 -22.03
N ASP A 92 4.15 4.49 -22.09
CA ASP A 92 3.05 5.35 -22.50
C ASP A 92 1.78 5.08 -21.68
N ARG A 93 1.62 5.87 -20.61
CA ARG A 93 0.52 5.72 -19.64
C ARG A 93 -0.86 5.94 -20.26
N ARG A 94 -0.98 6.69 -21.38
CA ARG A 94 -2.27 6.89 -22.07
C ARG A 94 -2.68 5.61 -22.79
N VAL A 95 -1.78 5.03 -23.57
CA VAL A 95 -2.00 3.73 -24.24
C VAL A 95 -2.29 2.64 -23.21
N ALA A 96 -1.48 2.52 -22.17
CA ALA A 96 -1.69 1.54 -21.10
C ALA A 96 -3.10 1.67 -20.46
N LYS A 97 -3.55 2.89 -20.16
CA LYS A 97 -4.89 3.14 -19.60
C LYS A 97 -6.01 2.76 -20.58
N LEU A 98 -5.84 3.00 -21.88
CA LEU A 98 -6.80 2.59 -22.91
C LEU A 98 -6.92 1.05 -22.97
N MET A 99 -5.79 0.34 -23.01
CA MET A 99 -5.76 -1.12 -23.03
C MET A 99 -6.40 -1.72 -21.78
N GLN A 100 -6.05 -1.20 -20.60
CA GLN A 100 -6.65 -1.63 -19.33
C GLN A 100 -8.17 -1.41 -19.32
N SER A 101 -8.65 -0.25 -19.79
CA SER A 101 -10.08 0.03 -19.88
C SER A 101 -10.82 -0.91 -20.84
N ARG A 102 -10.20 -1.35 -21.95
CA ARG A 102 -10.78 -2.33 -22.87
C ARG A 102 -10.79 -3.74 -22.27
N LEU A 103 -9.73 -4.13 -21.57
CA LEU A 103 -9.67 -5.41 -20.83
C LEU A 103 -10.74 -5.49 -19.74
N ASP A 104 -10.95 -4.41 -18.99
CA ASP A 104 -11.97 -4.39 -17.93
C ASP A 104 -13.40 -4.41 -18.52
N ALA A 105 -13.63 -3.79 -19.69
CA ALA A 105 -14.89 -3.92 -20.42
C ALA A 105 -15.14 -5.36 -20.91
N LEU A 106 -14.12 -6.05 -21.47
CA LEU A 106 -14.22 -7.45 -21.88
C LEU A 106 -14.51 -8.38 -20.68
N ARG A 107 -13.82 -8.18 -19.55
CA ARG A 107 -14.07 -8.94 -18.31
C ARG A 107 -15.48 -8.71 -17.77
N HIS A 108 -15.98 -7.47 -17.84
CA HIS A 108 -17.34 -7.17 -17.42
C HIS A 108 -18.37 -7.87 -18.32
N HIS A 109 -18.19 -7.83 -19.64
CA HIS A 109 -19.05 -8.54 -20.60
C HIS A 109 -19.07 -10.05 -20.36
N GLN A 110 -17.89 -10.66 -20.16
CA GLN A 110 -17.77 -12.09 -19.82
C GLN A 110 -18.47 -12.43 -18.48
N ALA A 111 -18.39 -11.55 -17.48
CA ALA A 111 -19.10 -11.75 -16.21
C ALA A 111 -20.63 -11.64 -16.38
N GLU A 112 -21.13 -10.74 -17.22
CA GLU A 112 -22.57 -10.65 -17.53
C GLU A 112 -23.06 -11.88 -18.32
N LEU A 113 -22.28 -12.39 -19.28
CA LEU A 113 -22.58 -13.64 -19.98
C LEU A 113 -22.63 -14.83 -19.03
N ALA A 114 -21.68 -14.97 -18.10
CA ALA A 114 -21.68 -16.02 -17.10
C ALA A 114 -22.90 -15.92 -16.15
N ARG A 115 -23.28 -14.70 -15.74
CA ARG A 115 -24.53 -14.46 -14.98
C ARG A 115 -25.77 -14.87 -15.78
N GLY A 116 -25.80 -14.58 -17.08
CA GLY A 116 -26.87 -14.98 -17.98
C GLY A 116 -26.99 -16.50 -18.12
N GLN A 117 -25.87 -17.19 -18.34
CA GLN A 117 -25.80 -18.65 -18.39
C GLN A 117 -26.33 -19.29 -17.11
N ALA A 118 -25.86 -18.85 -15.93
CA ALA A 118 -26.35 -19.35 -14.64
C ALA A 118 -27.86 -19.08 -14.43
N CYS A 119 -28.39 -17.98 -14.98
CA CYS A 119 -29.83 -17.71 -14.93
C CYS A 119 -30.62 -18.66 -15.87
N ILE A 120 -30.07 -18.99 -17.03
CA ILE A 120 -30.63 -19.97 -17.98
C ILE A 120 -30.60 -21.38 -17.38
N GLU A 121 -29.51 -21.80 -16.76
CA GLU A 121 -29.41 -23.07 -16.02
C GLU A 121 -30.47 -23.15 -14.92
N GLN A 122 -30.65 -22.07 -14.14
CA GLN A 122 -31.72 -22.01 -13.14
C GLN A 122 -33.12 -22.12 -13.78
N ALA A 123 -33.34 -21.51 -14.95
CA ALA A 123 -34.59 -21.62 -15.69
C ALA A 123 -34.86 -23.06 -16.17
N GLN A 124 -33.83 -23.78 -16.62
CA GLN A 124 -33.92 -25.20 -16.99
C GLN A 124 -34.23 -26.09 -15.78
N VAL A 125 -33.63 -25.82 -14.62
CA VAL A 125 -33.96 -26.53 -13.37
C VAL A 125 -35.43 -26.29 -12.97
N LEU A 126 -35.93 -25.05 -13.05
CA LEU A 126 -37.34 -24.75 -12.81
C LEU A 126 -38.28 -25.41 -13.84
N LEU A 127 -37.83 -25.56 -15.08
CA LEU A 127 -38.61 -26.22 -16.13
C LEU A 127 -38.75 -27.73 -15.86
N ALA A 128 -37.76 -28.35 -15.22
CA ALA A 128 -37.80 -29.74 -14.78
C ALA A 128 -38.47 -29.97 -13.41
N ASP A 129 -38.75 -28.92 -12.63
CA ASP A 129 -39.36 -29.02 -11.30
C ASP A 129 -40.88 -29.31 -11.40
N GLU A 130 -41.35 -30.37 -10.75
CA GLU A 130 -42.78 -30.69 -10.63
C GLU A 130 -43.56 -29.60 -9.90
N LYS A 131 -42.92 -28.83 -9.01
CA LYS A 131 -43.54 -27.81 -8.14
C LYS A 131 -43.24 -26.39 -8.61
N LEU A 132 -43.41 -26.16 -9.90
CA LEU A 132 -43.30 -24.83 -10.49
C LEU A 132 -44.34 -23.86 -9.90
N SER A 133 -43.90 -22.71 -9.40
CA SER A 133 -44.76 -21.63 -8.90
C SER A 133 -44.55 -20.31 -9.65
N PRO A 134 -45.59 -19.45 -9.78
CA PRO A 134 -45.47 -18.14 -10.43
C PRO A 134 -44.39 -17.23 -9.82
N ASN A 135 -44.15 -17.33 -8.52
CA ASN A 135 -43.16 -16.49 -7.82
C ASN A 135 -41.72 -16.84 -8.23
N GLN A 136 -41.39 -18.13 -8.40
CA GLN A 136 -40.05 -18.54 -8.88
C GLN A 136 -39.77 -17.99 -10.28
N VAL A 137 -40.79 -17.96 -11.15
CA VAL A 137 -40.69 -17.42 -12.50
C VAL A 137 -40.59 -15.90 -12.49
N ALA A 138 -41.33 -15.19 -11.62
CA ALA A 138 -41.20 -13.75 -11.45
C ALA A 138 -39.82 -13.33 -10.89
N ASP A 139 -39.25 -14.12 -9.97
CA ASP A 139 -37.89 -13.91 -9.46
C ASP A 139 -36.82 -14.19 -10.54
N LEU A 140 -37.07 -15.17 -11.41
CA LEU A 140 -36.24 -15.44 -12.58
C LEU A 140 -36.25 -14.25 -13.57
N ASP A 141 -37.44 -13.76 -13.94
CA ASP A 141 -37.62 -12.58 -14.80
C ASP A 141 -36.93 -11.34 -14.21
N ARG A 142 -37.03 -11.16 -12.89
CA ARG A 142 -36.34 -10.08 -12.17
C ARG A 142 -34.81 -10.23 -12.22
N ARG A 143 -34.27 -11.44 -12.07
CA ARG A 143 -32.82 -11.70 -12.19
C ARG A 143 -32.34 -11.41 -13.61
N TRP A 144 -33.09 -11.83 -14.61
CA TRP A 144 -32.78 -11.61 -16.03
C TRP A 144 -32.75 -10.11 -16.39
N SER A 145 -33.73 -9.33 -15.92
CA SER A 145 -33.86 -7.90 -16.26
C SER A 145 -32.68 -7.00 -15.85
N VAL A 146 -31.74 -7.50 -15.05
CA VAL A 146 -30.51 -6.79 -14.60
C VAL A 146 -29.21 -7.46 -15.09
N ILE A 147 -29.29 -8.27 -16.14
CA ILE A 147 -28.15 -8.93 -16.80
C ILE A 147 -27.98 -8.35 -18.20
N ALA A 148 -26.79 -7.86 -18.53
CA ALA A 148 -26.50 -7.24 -19.83
C ALA A 148 -25.96 -8.24 -20.87
N ALA A 149 -26.74 -9.30 -21.16
CA ALA A 149 -26.32 -10.42 -22.04
C ALA A 149 -27.29 -10.65 -23.22
N PRO A 150 -27.33 -9.74 -24.23
CA PRO A 150 -28.29 -9.83 -25.35
C PRO A 150 -28.11 -11.09 -26.21
N GLU A 151 -26.88 -11.62 -26.29
CA GLU A 151 -26.52 -12.85 -27.00
C GLU A 151 -27.26 -14.09 -26.49
N LEU A 152 -27.69 -14.06 -25.22
CA LEU A 152 -28.34 -15.17 -24.53
C LEU A 152 -29.88 -15.00 -24.44
N ALA A 153 -30.41 -13.83 -24.83
CA ALA A 153 -31.84 -13.51 -24.71
C ALA A 153 -32.74 -14.54 -25.42
N GLY A 154 -32.42 -14.91 -26.67
CA GLY A 154 -33.21 -15.90 -27.41
C GLY A 154 -33.27 -17.29 -26.75
N GLN A 155 -32.25 -17.69 -25.97
CA GLN A 155 -32.26 -18.94 -25.21
C GLN A 155 -33.12 -18.81 -23.95
N PHE A 156 -32.98 -17.70 -23.22
CA PHE A 156 -33.80 -17.40 -22.04
C PHE A 156 -35.28 -17.31 -22.41
N ASP A 157 -35.63 -16.54 -23.43
CA ASP A 157 -37.01 -16.32 -23.88
C ASP A 157 -37.69 -17.64 -24.29
N ALA A 158 -36.96 -18.56 -24.95
CA ALA A 158 -37.46 -19.87 -25.33
C ALA A 158 -37.79 -20.78 -24.13
N ILE A 159 -36.98 -20.76 -23.07
CA ILE A 159 -37.25 -21.49 -21.82
C ILE A 159 -38.36 -20.79 -21.04
N ARG A 160 -38.36 -19.46 -21.03
CA ARG A 160 -39.35 -18.63 -20.34
C ARG A 160 -40.75 -18.80 -20.91
N ALA A 161 -40.88 -18.99 -22.23
CA ALA A 161 -42.12 -19.35 -22.90
C ALA A 161 -42.64 -20.73 -22.46
N GLN A 162 -41.77 -21.74 -22.34
CA GLN A 162 -42.15 -23.06 -21.84
C GLN A 162 -42.62 -23.00 -20.37
N LEU A 163 -41.94 -22.22 -19.53
CA LEU A 163 -42.38 -21.96 -18.15
C LEU A 163 -43.75 -21.25 -18.11
N ALA A 164 -44.02 -20.33 -19.04
CA ALA A 164 -45.35 -19.71 -19.17
C ALA A 164 -46.42 -20.74 -19.52
N GLN A 165 -46.16 -21.60 -20.50
CA GLN A 165 -47.08 -22.65 -20.95
C GLN A 165 -47.40 -23.65 -19.82
N ARG A 166 -46.41 -24.02 -19.00
CA ARG A 166 -46.64 -24.86 -17.80
C ARG A 166 -47.57 -24.18 -16.79
N LEU A 167 -47.32 -22.91 -16.46
CA LEU A 167 -48.20 -22.14 -15.56
C LEU A 167 -49.62 -21.97 -16.11
N GLU A 168 -49.78 -21.77 -17.42
CA GLU A 168 -51.09 -21.73 -18.08
C GLU A 168 -51.81 -23.08 -18.00
N ALA A 169 -51.10 -24.19 -18.22
CA ALA A 169 -51.64 -25.54 -18.06
C ALA A 169 -52.08 -25.83 -16.62
N GLN A 170 -51.34 -25.37 -15.60
CA GLN A 170 -51.76 -25.45 -14.19
C GLN A 170 -53.08 -24.72 -13.94
N VAL A 171 -53.22 -23.47 -14.41
CA VAL A 171 -54.45 -22.68 -14.24
C VAL A 171 -55.63 -23.31 -14.97
N THR A 172 -55.43 -23.80 -16.20
CA THR A 172 -56.46 -24.51 -16.97
C THR A 172 -56.90 -25.80 -16.26
N LEU A 173 -55.97 -26.58 -15.71
CA LEU A 173 -56.25 -27.81 -14.96
C LEU A 173 -57.02 -27.52 -13.66
N GLN A 174 -56.60 -26.52 -12.89
CA GLN A 174 -57.31 -26.07 -11.68
C GLN A 174 -58.74 -25.62 -12.00
N ARG A 175 -58.91 -24.82 -13.05
CA ARG A 175 -60.23 -24.34 -13.50
C ARG A 175 -61.13 -25.48 -13.95
N ALA A 176 -60.64 -26.39 -14.79
CA ALA A 176 -61.40 -27.56 -15.24
C ALA A 176 -61.86 -28.43 -14.06
N MET A 177 -61.05 -28.56 -13.00
CA MET A 177 -61.41 -29.31 -11.79
C MET A 177 -62.45 -28.56 -10.92
N ILE A 178 -62.39 -27.22 -10.84
CA ILE A 178 -63.41 -26.39 -10.19
C ILE A 178 -64.75 -26.49 -10.94
N ASP A 179 -64.72 -26.35 -12.28
CA ASP A 179 -65.90 -26.44 -13.13
C ASP A 179 -66.52 -27.86 -13.05
N SER A 180 -65.68 -28.90 -12.97
CA SER A 180 -66.13 -30.28 -12.74
C SER A 180 -66.78 -30.46 -11.36
N LEU A 181 -66.25 -29.88 -10.29
CA LEU A 181 -66.88 -29.90 -8.96
C LEU A 181 -68.23 -29.16 -8.96
N GLY A 182 -68.33 -28.04 -9.69
CA GLY A 182 -69.59 -27.32 -9.89
C GLY A 182 -70.63 -28.14 -10.63
N ALA A 183 -70.24 -28.80 -11.73
CA ALA A 183 -71.10 -29.70 -12.49
C ALA A 183 -71.56 -30.90 -11.65
N LEU A 184 -70.70 -31.43 -10.77
CA LEU A 184 -71.00 -32.56 -9.89
C LEU A 184 -72.11 -32.19 -8.89
N ARG A 185 -71.95 -31.05 -8.21
CA ARG A 185 -72.96 -30.51 -7.28
C ARG A 185 -74.30 -30.22 -7.97
N ALA A 186 -74.28 -29.83 -9.24
CA ALA A 186 -75.51 -29.61 -10.01
C ALA A 186 -76.28 -30.90 -10.37
N LEU A 187 -75.67 -32.09 -10.29
CA LEU A 187 -76.38 -33.36 -10.53
C LEU A 187 -77.42 -33.66 -9.44
N GLU A 188 -77.20 -33.20 -8.20
CA GLU A 188 -78.11 -33.45 -7.08
C GLU A 188 -79.53 -32.92 -7.32
N THR A 189 -79.66 -31.77 -7.99
CA THR A 189 -80.94 -31.12 -8.28
C THR A 189 -81.45 -31.37 -9.70
N SER A 190 -80.75 -32.20 -10.49
CA SER A 190 -81.03 -32.42 -11.91
C SER A 190 -82.27 -33.27 -12.21
N GLY A 191 -82.73 -34.07 -11.25
CA GLY A 191 -83.90 -34.95 -11.43
C GLY A 191 -83.70 -36.12 -12.41
N LEU A 192 -82.46 -36.46 -12.76
CA LEU A 192 -82.12 -37.55 -13.68
C LEU A 192 -82.63 -38.92 -13.19
N ARG A 193 -82.92 -39.83 -14.14
CA ARG A 193 -83.17 -41.25 -13.82
C ARG A 193 -81.87 -41.95 -13.38
N ALA A 194 -81.98 -42.97 -12.54
CA ALA A 194 -80.84 -43.70 -11.96
C ALA A 194 -79.75 -44.06 -13.00
N ALA A 195 -80.12 -44.67 -14.13
CA ALA A 195 -79.17 -45.03 -15.19
C ALA A 195 -78.45 -43.81 -15.82
N GLU A 196 -79.14 -42.67 -15.97
CA GLU A 196 -78.57 -41.44 -16.54
C GLU A 196 -77.66 -40.73 -15.53
N LEU A 197 -77.98 -40.82 -14.24
CA LEU A 197 -77.12 -40.36 -13.15
C LEU A 197 -75.85 -41.22 -13.03
N ALA A 198 -75.98 -42.55 -13.17
CA ALA A 198 -74.86 -43.49 -13.15
C ALA A 198 -73.83 -43.19 -14.25
N GLU A 199 -74.29 -43.12 -15.51
CA GLU A 199 -73.43 -42.78 -16.65
C GLU A 199 -72.75 -41.41 -16.47
N ARG A 200 -73.48 -40.44 -15.91
CA ARG A 200 -72.91 -39.11 -15.68
C ARG A 200 -71.86 -39.10 -14.57
N LEU A 201 -72.06 -39.84 -13.49
CA LEU A 201 -71.08 -40.00 -12.41
C LEU A 201 -69.82 -40.75 -12.88
N GLU A 202 -69.96 -41.75 -13.74
CA GLU A 202 -68.83 -42.50 -14.31
C GLU A 202 -67.91 -41.60 -15.15
N ARG A 203 -68.47 -40.87 -16.13
CA ARG A 203 -67.73 -39.88 -16.95
C ARG A 203 -67.02 -38.81 -16.10
N MET A 204 -67.59 -38.48 -14.93
CA MET A 204 -67.00 -37.52 -14.01
C MET A 204 -65.86 -38.11 -13.18
N ALA A 205 -65.92 -39.40 -12.83
CA ALA A 205 -64.78 -40.11 -12.26
C ALA A 205 -63.63 -40.25 -13.27
N GLU A 206 -63.91 -40.53 -14.55
CA GLU A 206 -62.91 -40.52 -15.63
C GLU A 206 -62.24 -39.14 -15.76
N THR A 207 -63.04 -38.07 -15.72
CA THR A 207 -62.53 -36.68 -15.78
C THR A 207 -61.58 -36.38 -14.60
N GLN A 208 -61.92 -36.82 -13.38
CA GLN A 208 -61.05 -36.70 -12.22
C GLN A 208 -59.76 -37.53 -12.37
N ALA A 209 -59.87 -38.78 -12.86
CA ALA A 209 -58.71 -39.64 -13.07
C ALA A 209 -57.75 -39.04 -14.11
N ALA A 210 -58.26 -38.48 -15.21
CA ALA A 210 -57.47 -37.76 -16.20
C ALA A 210 -56.79 -36.51 -15.61
N ALA A 211 -57.48 -35.74 -14.76
CA ALA A 211 -56.90 -34.58 -14.09
C ALA A 211 -55.78 -34.95 -13.10
N LEU A 212 -55.90 -36.09 -12.41
CA LEU A 212 -54.88 -36.62 -11.51
C LEU A 212 -53.69 -37.27 -12.24
N ALA A 213 -53.87 -37.69 -13.49
CA ALA A 213 -52.81 -38.22 -14.36
C ALA A 213 -52.08 -37.13 -15.19
N ALA A 214 -52.56 -35.88 -15.15
CA ALA A 214 -51.96 -34.78 -15.91
C ALA A 214 -50.54 -34.44 -15.38
N PRO A 215 -49.61 -33.98 -16.24
CA PRO A 215 -48.25 -33.59 -15.81
C PRO A 215 -48.27 -32.55 -14.67
N GLU A 216 -49.19 -31.59 -14.73
CA GLU A 216 -49.33 -30.52 -13.75
C GLU A 216 -50.23 -30.87 -12.54
N HIS A 217 -50.59 -32.14 -12.32
CA HIS A 217 -51.51 -32.55 -11.24
C HIS A 217 -51.06 -32.09 -9.84
N VAL A 218 -49.76 -31.90 -9.60
CA VAL A 218 -49.19 -31.39 -8.33
C VAL A 218 -49.69 -29.98 -8.00
N SER A 219 -50.13 -29.21 -9.00
CA SER A 219 -50.74 -27.89 -8.82
C SER A 219 -52.18 -27.93 -8.29
N LEU A 220 -52.86 -29.08 -8.30
CA LEU A 220 -54.24 -29.19 -7.83
C LEU A 220 -54.33 -29.06 -6.30
N PRO A 221 -55.16 -28.16 -5.75
CA PRO A 221 -55.37 -28.07 -4.32
C PRO A 221 -55.97 -29.38 -3.77
N ARG A 222 -55.34 -29.96 -2.75
CA ARG A 222 -55.82 -31.20 -2.10
C ARG A 222 -57.24 -31.09 -1.55
N SER A 223 -57.67 -29.90 -1.13
CA SER A 223 -59.06 -29.65 -0.75
C SER A 223 -60.02 -29.89 -1.91
N LEU A 224 -59.72 -29.34 -3.09
CA LEU A 224 -60.53 -29.46 -4.30
C LEU A 224 -60.68 -30.93 -4.75
N THR A 225 -59.58 -31.70 -4.73
CA THR A 225 -59.61 -33.12 -5.10
C THR A 225 -60.38 -33.96 -4.08
N ASN A 226 -60.26 -33.64 -2.79
CA ASN A 226 -60.96 -34.34 -1.72
C ASN A 226 -62.46 -33.99 -1.69
N GLU A 227 -62.82 -32.72 -1.88
CA GLU A 227 -64.20 -32.27 -2.01
C GLU A 227 -64.90 -33.01 -3.16
N PHE A 228 -64.29 -33.04 -4.35
CA PHE A 228 -64.83 -33.79 -5.48
C PHE A 228 -65.03 -35.27 -5.17
N ALA A 229 -64.02 -35.95 -4.59
CA ALA A 229 -64.14 -37.35 -4.21
C ALA A 229 -65.27 -37.58 -3.19
N SER A 230 -65.46 -36.66 -2.23
CA SER A 230 -66.52 -36.76 -1.22
C SER A 230 -67.92 -36.52 -1.80
N GLU A 231 -68.08 -35.55 -2.70
CA GLU A 231 -69.35 -35.27 -3.39
C GLU A 231 -69.71 -36.42 -4.34
N HIS A 232 -68.72 -36.97 -5.04
CA HIS A 232 -68.91 -38.10 -5.95
C HIS A 232 -69.36 -39.36 -5.18
N ALA A 233 -68.70 -39.66 -4.06
CA ALA A 233 -69.10 -40.75 -3.18
C ALA A 233 -70.51 -40.53 -2.59
N ARG A 234 -70.88 -39.30 -2.22
CA ARG A 234 -72.22 -38.94 -1.72
C ARG A 234 -73.30 -39.18 -2.77
N LEU A 235 -73.06 -38.74 -4.01
CA LEU A 235 -74.00 -38.94 -5.12
C LEU A 235 -74.09 -40.41 -5.54
N THR A 236 -72.98 -41.15 -5.50
CA THR A 236 -72.96 -42.60 -5.74
C THR A 236 -73.78 -43.35 -4.68
N ALA A 237 -73.72 -42.95 -3.41
CA ALA A 237 -74.57 -43.50 -2.36
C ALA A 237 -76.06 -43.14 -2.56
N SER A 238 -76.36 -41.92 -3.04
CA SER A 238 -77.72 -41.49 -3.39
C SER A 238 -78.29 -42.30 -4.56
N LEU A 239 -77.49 -42.56 -5.60
CA LEU A 239 -77.83 -43.46 -6.71
C LEU A 239 -78.19 -44.86 -6.19
N GLY A 240 -77.34 -45.47 -5.35
CA GLY A 240 -77.64 -46.78 -4.77
C GLY A 240 -78.94 -46.80 -3.94
N ALA A 241 -79.28 -45.71 -3.24
CA ALA A 241 -80.56 -45.58 -2.55
C ALA A 241 -81.76 -45.45 -3.51
N LEU A 242 -81.61 -44.77 -4.64
CA LEU A 242 -82.63 -44.70 -5.70
C LEU A 242 -82.85 -46.06 -6.36
N GLU A 243 -81.79 -46.81 -6.66
CA GLU A 243 -81.85 -48.17 -7.22
C GLU A 243 -82.50 -49.16 -6.23
N GLN A 244 -82.14 -49.09 -4.94
CA GLN A 244 -82.81 -49.84 -3.88
C GLN A 244 -84.30 -49.48 -3.79
N GLY A 245 -84.64 -48.20 -3.86
CA GLY A 245 -86.03 -47.73 -3.89
C GLY A 245 -86.82 -48.27 -5.09
N GLN A 246 -86.23 -48.26 -6.28
CA GLN A 246 -86.84 -48.83 -7.50
C GLN A 246 -87.02 -50.34 -7.40
N SER A 247 -86.02 -51.08 -6.92
CA SER A 247 -86.14 -52.53 -6.71
C SER A 247 -87.17 -52.90 -5.63
N ALA A 248 -87.31 -52.08 -4.57
CA ALA A 248 -88.37 -52.23 -3.56
C ALA A 248 -89.78 -52.03 -4.13
N VAL A 249 -89.95 -51.04 -5.03
CA VAL A 249 -91.22 -50.85 -5.77
C VAL A 249 -91.51 -52.06 -6.65
N ILE A 250 -90.55 -52.49 -7.48
CA ILE A 250 -90.70 -53.65 -8.37
C ILE A 250 -91.07 -54.90 -7.57
N ALA A 251 -90.36 -55.20 -6.48
CA ALA A 251 -90.64 -56.35 -5.62
C ALA A 251 -92.06 -56.32 -5.02
N ARG A 252 -92.54 -55.13 -4.59
CA ARG A 252 -93.91 -54.96 -4.07
C ARG A 252 -94.96 -55.07 -5.18
N GLU A 253 -94.70 -54.57 -6.38
CA GLU A 253 -95.61 -54.72 -7.52
C GLU A 253 -95.71 -56.17 -8.00
N THR A 254 -94.59 -56.89 -8.04
CA THR A 254 -94.55 -58.33 -8.33
C THR A 254 -95.36 -59.12 -7.30
N ALA A 255 -95.12 -58.89 -6.00
CA ALA A 255 -95.87 -59.57 -4.94
C ALA A 255 -97.38 -59.27 -4.98
N LEU A 256 -97.78 -58.01 -5.26
CA LEU A 256 -99.19 -57.65 -5.46
C LEU A 256 -99.81 -58.36 -6.67
N ALA A 257 -99.06 -58.55 -7.76
CA ALA A 257 -99.53 -59.27 -8.93
C ALA A 257 -99.71 -60.78 -8.64
N GLU A 258 -98.75 -61.40 -7.94
CA GLU A 258 -98.81 -62.81 -7.51
C GLU A 258 -99.97 -63.07 -6.54
N TRP A 259 -100.14 -62.24 -5.51
CA TRP A 259 -101.23 -62.40 -4.55
C TRP A 259 -102.61 -62.16 -5.18
N ARG A 260 -102.72 -61.25 -6.16
CA ARG A 260 -103.96 -61.03 -6.92
C ARG A 260 -104.35 -62.23 -7.80
N ALA A 261 -103.39 -63.08 -8.17
CA ALA A 261 -103.63 -64.34 -8.88
C ALA A 261 -103.95 -65.52 -7.94
N THR A 262 -103.89 -65.33 -6.61
CA THR A 262 -104.09 -66.40 -5.62
C THR A 262 -105.58 -66.55 -5.24
N PRO A 263 -106.16 -67.77 -5.22
CA PRO A 263 -107.58 -67.96 -4.89
C PRO A 263 -107.95 -67.61 -3.44
N PRO A 264 -109.14 -67.03 -3.20
CA PRO A 264 -109.62 -66.72 -1.85
C PRO A 264 -109.95 -68.00 -1.08
N GLY A 265 -109.06 -68.36 -0.14
CA GLY A 265 -109.17 -69.56 0.70
C GLY A 265 -107.82 -70.05 1.24
N ASN A 266 -106.73 -69.79 0.52
CA ASN A 266 -105.40 -70.30 0.89
C ASN A 266 -104.60 -69.37 1.84
N VAL A 267 -104.97 -68.10 1.97
CA VAL A 267 -104.22 -67.09 2.73
C VAL A 267 -105.19 -66.17 3.49
N ASN A 268 -104.86 -65.81 4.73
CA ASN A 268 -105.66 -64.89 5.56
C ASN A 268 -105.07 -63.46 5.62
N GLN A 269 -105.82 -62.50 6.18
CA GLN A 269 -105.36 -61.10 6.30
C GLN A 269 -104.03 -60.96 7.07
N GLU A 270 -103.79 -61.77 8.10
CA GLU A 270 -102.59 -61.64 8.93
C GLU A 270 -101.33 -62.12 8.20
N GLN A 271 -101.44 -63.21 7.43
CA GLN A 271 -100.37 -63.72 6.59
C GLN A 271 -99.99 -62.70 5.50
N LEU A 272 -100.97 -62.09 4.82
CA LEU A 272 -100.71 -61.03 3.84
C LEU A 272 -100.08 -59.78 4.49
N LYS A 273 -100.58 -59.33 5.65
CA LYS A 273 -99.97 -58.22 6.41
C LYS A 273 -98.52 -58.52 6.77
N LYS A 274 -98.21 -59.74 7.20
CA LYS A 274 -96.84 -60.17 7.57
C LYS A 274 -95.91 -60.24 6.36
N ALA A 275 -96.36 -60.80 5.23
CA ALA A 275 -95.57 -60.86 4.00
C ALA A 275 -95.29 -59.46 3.44
N TRP A 276 -96.28 -58.55 3.46
CA TRP A 276 -96.12 -57.16 3.05
C TRP A 276 -95.16 -56.37 3.93
N GLN A 277 -95.09 -56.67 5.23
CA GLN A 277 -94.10 -56.11 6.16
C GLN A 277 -92.69 -56.64 5.94
N GLN A 278 -92.52 -57.81 5.31
CA GLN A 278 -91.20 -58.39 5.00
C GLN A 278 -90.61 -57.87 3.68
N LEU A 279 -91.44 -57.31 2.78
CA LEU A 279 -90.96 -56.71 1.53
C LEU A 279 -90.26 -55.36 1.80
N PRO A 280 -89.12 -55.06 1.14
CA PRO A 280 -88.40 -53.79 1.31
C PRO A 280 -89.33 -52.57 1.21
N PRO A 281 -89.17 -51.54 2.06
CA PRO A 281 -90.05 -50.38 2.03
C PRO A 281 -89.86 -49.58 0.73
N ALA A 282 -90.95 -49.35 0.01
CA ALA A 282 -90.94 -48.47 -1.16
C ALA A 282 -90.72 -46.99 -0.75
N PRO A 283 -90.19 -46.13 -1.64
CA PRO A 283 -90.04 -44.70 -1.37
C PRO A 283 -91.38 -44.03 -1.06
N PRO A 284 -91.42 -43.01 -0.19
CA PRO A 284 -92.67 -42.42 0.31
C PRO A 284 -93.67 -41.98 -0.78
N ALA A 285 -93.17 -41.55 -1.94
CA ALA A 285 -93.98 -41.12 -3.08
C ALA A 285 -94.80 -42.25 -3.73
N GLN A 286 -94.26 -43.47 -3.82
CA GLN A 286 -95.01 -44.64 -4.29
C GLN A 286 -95.61 -45.46 -3.14
N ALA A 287 -95.09 -45.33 -1.93
CA ALA A 287 -95.51 -46.11 -0.77
C ALA A 287 -97.01 -45.99 -0.49
N ALA A 288 -97.61 -44.80 -0.64
CA ALA A 288 -99.03 -44.58 -0.41
C ALA A 288 -99.93 -45.30 -1.43
N ASP A 289 -99.62 -45.23 -2.73
CA ASP A 289 -100.35 -45.96 -3.78
C ASP A 289 -100.21 -47.48 -3.61
N LEU A 290 -98.99 -47.96 -3.40
CA LEU A 290 -98.71 -49.37 -3.17
C LEU A 290 -99.40 -49.88 -1.90
N GLN A 291 -99.41 -49.10 -0.82
CA GLN A 291 -100.12 -49.40 0.42
C GLN A 291 -101.64 -49.41 0.21
N GLN A 292 -102.20 -48.45 -0.54
CA GLN A 292 -103.63 -48.41 -0.85
C GLN A 292 -104.05 -49.58 -1.75
N ARG A 293 -103.24 -49.94 -2.75
CA ARG A 293 -103.44 -51.13 -3.60
C ARG A 293 -103.37 -52.42 -2.78
N PHE A 294 -102.44 -52.50 -1.82
CA PHE A 294 -102.38 -53.59 -0.85
C PHE A 294 -103.60 -53.60 0.07
N GLU A 295 -104.06 -52.46 0.58
CA GLU A 295 -105.23 -52.36 1.45
C GLU A 295 -106.54 -52.68 0.73
N VAL A 296 -106.68 -52.33 -0.55
CA VAL A 296 -107.82 -52.76 -1.39
C VAL A 296 -107.79 -54.28 -1.60
N LEU A 297 -106.61 -54.86 -1.87
CA LEU A 297 -106.45 -56.31 -1.94
C LEU A 297 -106.79 -56.97 -0.59
N LEU A 298 -106.33 -56.39 0.52
CA LEU A 298 -106.59 -56.85 1.89
C LEU A 298 -108.05 -56.70 2.32
N ALA A 299 -108.76 -55.70 1.81
CA ALA A 299 -110.18 -55.44 2.06
C ALA A 299 -111.12 -56.32 1.24
N SER A 300 -110.60 -57.08 0.26
CA SER A 300 -111.32 -58.26 -0.25
C SER A 300 -111.37 -59.42 0.77
N PHE A 301 -110.78 -59.22 1.95
CA PHE A 301 -110.90 -60.01 3.17
C PHE A 301 -111.42 -59.10 4.34
N PRO A 302 -112.03 -59.61 5.44
CA PRO A 302 -112.91 -58.79 6.32
C PRO A 302 -112.31 -58.25 7.66
N ALA A 303 -112.66 -57.00 8.08
CA ALA A 303 -112.41 -56.41 9.43
C ALA A 303 -113.22 -55.09 9.75
N PRO A 304 -113.42 -54.64 11.04
CA PRO A 304 -114.24 -53.45 11.44
C PRO A 304 -113.48 -52.21 12.04
N ALA A 305 -114.18 -51.09 12.37
CA ALA A 305 -113.66 -49.69 12.36
C ALA A 305 -113.91 -48.73 13.61
N PRO A 306 -113.32 -47.49 13.69
CA PRO A 306 -113.33 -46.54 14.85
C PRO A 306 -113.95 -45.11 14.61
N VAL A 307 -113.80 -44.13 15.53
CA VAL A 307 -114.44 -42.76 15.50
C VAL A 307 -113.52 -41.57 16.01
N PRO A 308 -113.61 -40.29 15.51
CA PRO A 308 -112.63 -39.18 15.76
C PRO A 308 -113.14 -37.73 16.08
N GLY A 309 -112.24 -36.73 16.19
CA GLY A 309 -112.47 -35.24 16.15
C GLY A 309 -111.32 -34.39 16.80
N LYS A 310 -111.16 -33.04 16.72
CA LYS A 310 -111.67 -31.91 15.89
C LYS A 310 -110.73 -30.64 16.04
N PRO A 311 -110.88 -29.49 15.30
CA PRO A 311 -109.75 -28.56 14.98
C PRO A 311 -109.85 -27.04 15.43
N ALA A 312 -109.15 -26.14 14.72
CA ALA A 312 -108.67 -24.77 15.09
C ALA A 312 -109.54 -23.53 14.68
N ARG A 313 -108.96 -22.30 14.72
CA ARG A 313 -109.65 -20.96 14.71
C ARG A 313 -109.03 -19.93 13.73
N GLU A 314 -109.84 -18.98 13.21
CA GLU A 314 -109.53 -18.04 12.10
C GLU A 314 -109.13 -16.57 12.48
N PRO A 315 -108.57 -15.75 11.54
CA PRO A 315 -108.08 -14.36 11.75
C PRO A 315 -109.01 -13.21 11.24
N ARG A 316 -108.54 -11.93 11.29
CA ARG A 316 -109.30 -10.70 10.93
C ARG A 316 -108.69 -9.87 9.76
N LYS A 317 -109.50 -8.97 9.17
CA LYS A 317 -109.30 -8.24 7.88
C LYS A 317 -108.64 -6.84 8.01
N ASN A 318 -108.13 -6.32 6.88
CA ASN A 318 -107.53 -4.98 6.67
C ASN A 318 -108.29 -4.12 5.63
N THR A 319 -108.01 -2.81 5.56
CA THR A 319 -108.64 -1.78 4.70
C THR A 319 -107.60 -1.12 3.72
N PRO A 320 -108.00 -0.50 2.58
CA PRO A 320 -107.13 -0.23 1.43
C PRO A 320 -106.47 1.17 1.41
N ALA A 321 -105.50 1.39 0.49
CA ALA A 321 -104.82 2.67 0.27
C ALA A 321 -104.29 2.80 -1.19
N GLN A 322 -103.87 4.01 -1.58
CA GLN A 322 -103.68 4.50 -2.96
C GLN A 322 -102.41 4.02 -3.70
N ALA A 323 -102.41 4.18 -5.03
CA ALA A 323 -101.44 3.64 -6.00
C ALA A 323 -100.07 4.39 -6.06
N PRO A 324 -99.03 3.85 -6.73
CA PRO A 324 -97.67 4.39 -6.71
C PRO A 324 -97.30 5.29 -7.91
N ASP A 325 -96.36 6.23 -7.69
CA ASP A 325 -95.84 7.19 -8.68
C ASP A 325 -94.60 6.69 -9.46
N GLN A 326 -94.33 7.27 -10.64
CA GLN A 326 -93.27 6.84 -11.58
C GLN A 326 -91.86 6.73 -10.96
N HIS A 327 -91.45 7.69 -10.11
CA HIS A 327 -90.12 7.69 -9.49
C HIS A 327 -89.85 6.44 -8.63
N PHE A 328 -90.91 5.76 -8.15
CA PHE A 328 -90.78 4.49 -7.43
C PHE A 328 -90.45 3.32 -8.37
N ILE A 329 -90.89 3.39 -9.63
CA ILE A 329 -90.62 2.37 -10.67
C ILE A 329 -89.15 2.47 -11.08
N ASP A 330 -88.69 3.67 -11.45
CA ASP A 330 -87.32 3.89 -11.94
C ASP A 330 -86.27 3.50 -10.88
N ALA A 331 -86.54 3.76 -9.59
CA ALA A 331 -85.67 3.36 -8.49
C ALA A 331 -85.68 1.84 -8.22
N LEU A 332 -86.79 1.14 -8.48
CA LEU A 332 -86.86 -0.32 -8.39
C LEU A 332 -86.11 -0.99 -9.55
N ASP A 333 -86.28 -0.50 -10.78
CA ASP A 333 -85.54 -0.99 -11.95
C ASP A 333 -84.02 -0.78 -11.78
N ALA A 334 -83.61 0.37 -11.23
CA ALA A 334 -82.20 0.64 -10.89
C ALA A 334 -81.67 -0.28 -9.77
N MET A 335 -82.49 -0.63 -8.78
CA MET A 335 -82.14 -1.59 -7.72
C MET A 335 -81.94 -3.01 -8.29
N GLU A 336 -82.84 -3.47 -9.15
CA GLU A 336 -82.75 -4.78 -9.80
C GLU A 336 -81.52 -4.87 -10.73
N ALA A 337 -81.24 -3.83 -11.52
CA ALA A 337 -80.04 -3.76 -12.36
C ALA A 337 -78.74 -3.76 -11.53
N ALA A 338 -78.69 -3.03 -10.42
CA ALA A 338 -77.55 -3.03 -9.51
C ALA A 338 -77.30 -4.41 -8.88
N LEU A 339 -78.35 -5.17 -8.56
CA LEU A 339 -78.25 -6.53 -8.04
C LEU A 339 -77.73 -7.52 -9.09
N GLN A 340 -78.20 -7.44 -10.34
CA GLN A 340 -77.69 -8.27 -11.44
C GLN A 340 -76.19 -8.03 -11.72
N GLN A 341 -75.72 -6.80 -11.48
CA GLN A 341 -74.31 -6.42 -11.61
C GLN A 341 -73.47 -6.69 -10.34
N GLY A 342 -74.08 -7.23 -9.27
CA GLY A 342 -73.41 -7.48 -7.99
C GLY A 342 -73.06 -6.21 -7.18
N SER A 343 -73.56 -5.04 -7.56
CA SER A 343 -73.26 -3.75 -6.93
C SER A 343 -74.10 -3.52 -5.67
N LEU A 344 -73.76 -4.21 -4.59
CA LEU A 344 -74.50 -4.17 -3.31
C LEU A 344 -74.61 -2.77 -2.70
N GLY A 345 -73.60 -1.91 -2.89
CA GLY A 345 -73.64 -0.52 -2.42
C GLY A 345 -74.73 0.28 -3.14
N SER A 346 -74.74 0.26 -4.47
CA SER A 346 -75.76 0.93 -5.29
C SER A 346 -77.16 0.38 -5.02
N ALA A 347 -77.31 -0.94 -4.88
CA ALA A 347 -78.59 -1.57 -4.57
C ALA A 347 -79.12 -1.19 -3.16
N ALA A 348 -78.23 -1.02 -2.17
CA ALA A 348 -78.60 -0.54 -0.84
C ALA A 348 -78.98 0.95 -0.80
N GLU A 349 -78.35 1.78 -1.64
CA GLU A 349 -78.74 3.18 -1.82
C GLU A 349 -80.12 3.30 -2.48
N MET A 350 -80.40 2.50 -3.52
CA MET A 350 -81.73 2.45 -4.14
C MET A 350 -82.80 1.92 -3.18
N ASP A 351 -82.51 0.87 -2.39
CA ASP A 351 -83.42 0.38 -1.34
C ASP A 351 -83.71 1.45 -0.28
N LYS A 352 -82.75 2.31 0.05
CA LYS A 352 -82.96 3.45 0.94
C LYS A 352 -83.90 4.49 0.31
N ILE A 353 -83.69 4.85 -0.95
CA ILE A 353 -84.58 5.75 -1.70
C ILE A 353 -86.03 5.18 -1.74
N LEU A 354 -86.16 3.87 -1.95
CA LEU A 354 -87.43 3.11 -1.92
C LEU A 354 -88.01 2.88 -0.51
N LYS A 355 -87.31 3.26 0.56
CA LYS A 355 -87.82 3.30 1.95
C LYS A 355 -88.25 4.71 2.34
N ASP A 356 -87.54 5.71 1.85
CA ASP A 356 -87.79 7.12 2.14
C ASP A 356 -88.96 7.70 1.31
N SER A 357 -89.40 7.03 0.24
CA SER A 357 -90.59 7.36 -0.55
C SER A 357 -91.90 7.14 0.24
N LYS A 358 -92.39 8.19 0.91
CA LYS A 358 -93.65 8.18 1.66
C LYS A 358 -94.85 8.54 0.78
N GLY A 359 -95.88 7.69 0.78
CA GLY A 359 -97.21 7.99 0.20
C GLY A 359 -97.71 6.96 -0.82
N THR A 360 -96.81 6.26 -1.48
CA THR A 360 -97.11 5.31 -2.57
C THR A 360 -97.31 3.88 -2.03
N ARG A 361 -98.50 3.28 -2.18
CA ARG A 361 -98.68 1.83 -1.94
C ARG A 361 -98.41 1.10 -3.27
N PRO A 362 -97.37 0.25 -3.37
CA PRO A 362 -97.06 -0.46 -4.61
C PRO A 362 -98.23 -1.38 -5.03
N THR A 363 -98.39 -1.58 -6.34
CA THR A 363 -99.30 -2.61 -6.86
C THR A 363 -98.85 -4.00 -6.38
N PRO A 364 -99.71 -5.03 -6.34
CA PRO A 364 -99.30 -6.36 -5.88
C PRO A 364 -98.05 -6.91 -6.59
N ALA A 365 -97.97 -6.76 -7.91
CA ALA A 365 -96.81 -7.17 -8.71
C ALA A 365 -95.53 -6.35 -8.39
N MET A 366 -95.65 -5.04 -8.17
CA MET A 366 -94.51 -4.21 -7.76
C MET A 366 -94.06 -4.50 -6.32
N SER A 367 -95.00 -4.86 -5.43
CA SER A 367 -94.69 -5.28 -4.07
C SER A 367 -93.97 -6.63 -4.06
N GLU A 368 -94.31 -7.53 -4.97
CA GLU A 368 -93.64 -8.82 -5.17
C GLU A 368 -92.23 -8.63 -5.76
N ARG A 369 -92.07 -7.82 -6.82
CA ARG A 369 -90.75 -7.42 -7.36
C ARG A 369 -89.84 -6.80 -6.29
N LEU A 370 -90.35 -5.81 -5.55
CA LEU A 370 -89.59 -5.15 -4.48
C LEU A 370 -89.27 -6.11 -3.32
N ALA A 371 -90.18 -7.03 -2.97
CA ALA A 371 -89.91 -8.07 -1.98
C ALA A 371 -88.81 -9.04 -2.46
N HIS A 372 -88.83 -9.43 -3.73
CA HIS A 372 -87.81 -10.26 -4.36
C HIS A 372 -86.44 -9.55 -4.41
N ALA A 373 -86.38 -8.31 -4.93
CA ALA A 373 -85.18 -7.50 -4.96
C ALA A 373 -84.59 -7.26 -3.54
N ARG A 374 -85.44 -7.00 -2.53
CA ARG A 374 -85.00 -6.89 -1.13
C ARG A 374 -84.53 -8.21 -0.54
N ALA A 375 -85.19 -9.32 -0.86
CA ALA A 375 -84.76 -10.65 -0.43
C ALA A 375 -83.39 -11.01 -1.03
N GLU A 376 -83.16 -10.67 -2.30
CA GLU A 376 -81.90 -10.93 -3.00
C GLU A 376 -80.79 -9.97 -2.54
N LEU A 377 -81.07 -8.67 -2.35
CA LEU A 377 -80.15 -7.73 -1.69
C LEU A 377 -79.74 -8.25 -0.31
N LYS A 378 -80.70 -8.71 0.49
CA LYS A 378 -80.43 -9.28 1.81
C LYS A 378 -79.59 -10.56 1.70
N ARG A 379 -79.94 -11.47 0.80
CA ARG A 379 -79.20 -12.73 0.56
C ARG A 379 -77.76 -12.45 0.17
N LEU A 380 -77.53 -11.62 -0.84
CA LEU A 380 -76.20 -11.30 -1.34
C LEU A 380 -75.38 -10.49 -0.32
N SER A 381 -76.02 -9.61 0.45
CA SER A 381 -75.38 -8.90 1.58
C SER A 381 -75.01 -9.84 2.73
N ASP A 382 -75.88 -10.79 3.10
CA ASP A 382 -75.59 -11.82 4.10
C ASP A 382 -74.44 -12.72 3.63
N TRP A 383 -74.40 -13.10 2.34
CA TRP A 383 -73.29 -13.84 1.72
C TRP A 383 -71.97 -13.04 1.68
N ALA A 384 -72.00 -11.77 1.28
CA ALA A 384 -70.82 -10.90 1.26
C ALA A 384 -70.28 -10.64 2.67
N ARG A 385 -71.16 -10.50 3.67
CA ARG A 385 -70.81 -10.38 5.09
C ARG A 385 -70.23 -11.68 5.64
N TRP A 386 -70.78 -12.84 5.26
CA TRP A 386 -70.24 -14.16 5.62
C TRP A 386 -68.85 -14.37 5.01
N GLY A 387 -68.68 -14.21 3.69
CA GLY A 387 -67.39 -14.35 3.02
C GLY A 387 -66.33 -13.36 3.51
N GLY A 388 -66.73 -12.12 3.81
CA GLY A 388 -65.88 -11.12 4.46
C GLY A 388 -65.46 -11.53 5.88
N ASN A 389 -66.35 -12.16 6.65
CA ASN A 389 -66.00 -12.67 7.99
C ASN A 389 -65.07 -13.89 7.93
N VAL A 390 -65.29 -14.83 7.01
CA VAL A 390 -64.35 -15.94 6.75
C VAL A 390 -62.97 -15.40 6.36
N SER A 391 -62.92 -14.40 5.47
CA SER A 391 -61.68 -13.73 5.07
C SER A 391 -60.98 -13.03 6.24
N ARG A 392 -61.74 -12.44 7.18
CA ARG A 392 -61.20 -11.85 8.43
C ARG A 392 -60.65 -12.91 9.38
N GLU A 393 -61.29 -14.06 9.51
CA GLU A 393 -60.78 -15.16 10.34
C GLU A 393 -59.47 -15.74 9.77
N GLU A 394 -59.36 -15.91 8.45
CA GLU A 394 -58.08 -16.27 7.81
C GLU A 394 -57.01 -15.18 7.98
N LEU A 395 -57.38 -13.90 7.92
CA LEU A 395 -56.46 -12.80 8.18
C LEU A 395 -55.96 -12.79 9.64
N ILE A 396 -56.82 -13.12 10.61
CA ILE A 396 -56.45 -13.29 12.03
C ILE A 396 -55.45 -14.44 12.16
N LYS A 397 -55.75 -15.63 11.62
CA LYS A 397 -54.84 -16.79 11.63
C LYS A 397 -53.49 -16.45 10.98
N ALA A 398 -53.50 -15.73 9.87
CA ALA A 398 -52.29 -15.29 9.17
C ALA A 398 -51.42 -14.36 10.04
N VAL A 399 -52.03 -13.45 10.81
CA VAL A 399 -51.31 -12.59 11.77
C VAL A 399 -50.81 -13.38 12.97
N GLU A 400 -51.61 -14.28 13.54
CA GLU A 400 -51.18 -15.17 14.64
C GLU A 400 -49.93 -15.97 14.23
N GLN A 401 -49.89 -16.49 13.00
CA GLN A 401 -48.73 -17.18 12.42
C GLN A 401 -47.50 -16.29 12.14
N LEU A 402 -47.63 -14.95 12.09
CA LEU A 402 -46.45 -14.07 11.96
C LEU A 402 -45.53 -14.14 13.19
N THR A 403 -46.06 -14.52 14.36
CA THR A 403 -45.28 -14.67 15.59
C THR A 403 -44.34 -15.88 15.57
N THR A 404 -44.67 -16.92 14.79
CA THR A 404 -43.86 -18.15 14.67
C THR A 404 -42.91 -18.11 13.47
N GLN A 405 -43.22 -17.31 12.45
CA GLN A 405 -42.31 -17.00 11.36
C GLN A 405 -41.14 -16.13 11.87
N LYS A 406 -39.93 -16.68 11.90
CA LYS A 406 -38.69 -16.00 12.36
C LYS A 406 -38.23 -14.89 11.39
N LEU A 407 -39.03 -13.84 11.26
CA LEU A 407 -38.84 -12.73 10.34
C LEU A 407 -37.94 -11.64 10.95
N ALA A 408 -37.28 -10.86 10.09
CA ALA A 408 -36.59 -9.65 10.54
C ALA A 408 -37.61 -8.62 11.06
N MET A 409 -37.27 -7.86 12.10
CA MET A 409 -38.21 -6.94 12.78
C MET A 409 -38.81 -5.88 11.84
N SER A 410 -38.07 -5.44 10.81
CA SER A 410 -38.56 -4.53 9.77
C SER A 410 -39.53 -5.16 8.78
N GLU A 411 -39.40 -6.45 8.50
CA GLU A 411 -40.32 -7.20 7.65
C GLU A 411 -41.59 -7.57 8.43
N LEU A 412 -41.44 -7.97 9.69
CA LEU A 412 -42.54 -8.21 10.62
C LEU A 412 -43.44 -6.97 10.75
N ALA A 413 -42.85 -5.80 10.98
CA ALA A 413 -43.56 -4.52 11.02
C ALA A 413 -44.33 -4.22 9.71
N LYS A 414 -43.68 -4.40 8.55
CA LYS A 414 -44.32 -4.20 7.23
C LYS A 414 -45.47 -5.19 6.99
N LYS A 415 -45.31 -6.47 7.34
CA LYS A 415 -46.36 -7.48 7.22
C LYS A 415 -47.56 -7.14 8.10
N VAL A 416 -47.37 -6.79 9.37
CA VAL A 416 -48.47 -6.36 10.26
C VAL A 416 -49.18 -5.12 9.71
N GLY A 417 -48.44 -4.14 9.17
CA GLY A 417 -49.01 -2.98 8.47
C GLY A 417 -49.90 -3.38 7.30
N SER A 418 -49.41 -4.24 6.40
CA SER A 418 -50.16 -4.75 5.25
C SER A 418 -51.41 -5.55 5.66
N MET A 419 -51.35 -6.31 6.77
CA MET A 419 -52.55 -6.99 7.29
C MET A 419 -53.60 -5.98 7.78
N ARG A 420 -53.19 -4.90 8.46
CA ARG A 420 -54.13 -3.82 8.86
C ARG A 420 -54.74 -3.11 7.63
N GLU A 421 -53.98 -2.91 6.56
CA GLU A 421 -54.50 -2.38 5.28
C GLU A 421 -55.52 -3.33 4.63
N ARG A 422 -55.22 -4.63 4.58
CA ARG A 422 -56.14 -5.66 4.07
C ARG A 422 -57.43 -5.76 4.88
N TRP A 423 -57.34 -5.66 6.21
CA TRP A 423 -58.54 -5.58 7.07
C TRP A 423 -59.41 -4.37 6.70
N LYS A 424 -58.79 -3.19 6.55
CA LYS A 424 -59.51 -1.96 6.15
C LYS A 424 -60.18 -2.10 4.78
N ALA A 425 -59.55 -2.80 3.83
CA ALA A 425 -60.15 -3.11 2.54
C ALA A 425 -61.37 -4.05 2.66
N LEU A 426 -61.33 -5.05 3.54
CA LEU A 426 -62.48 -5.92 3.83
C LEU A 426 -63.63 -5.14 4.48
N ASP A 427 -63.35 -4.17 5.36
CA ASP A 427 -64.39 -3.29 5.93
C ASP A 427 -65.08 -2.41 4.88
N THR A 428 -64.36 -1.98 3.83
CA THR A 428 -64.97 -1.25 2.70
C THR A 428 -65.78 -2.13 1.75
N LEU A 429 -65.47 -3.44 1.64
CA LEU A 429 -66.10 -4.35 0.67
C LEU A 429 -67.25 -5.18 1.26
N SER A 430 -67.14 -5.61 2.52
CA SER A 430 -68.09 -6.53 3.18
C SER A 430 -68.82 -5.89 4.38
N GLY A 431 -68.71 -4.56 4.52
CA GLY A 431 -69.24 -3.79 5.64
C GLY A 431 -68.51 -4.07 6.96
N ALA A 432 -68.84 -3.29 8.01
CA ALA A 432 -68.13 -3.33 9.28
C ALA A 432 -68.13 -4.72 9.95
N ALA A 433 -66.95 -5.15 10.39
CA ALA A 433 -66.71 -6.40 11.10
C ALA A 433 -67.49 -6.52 12.43
N PRO A 434 -67.79 -7.74 12.90
CA PRO A 434 -68.19 -7.99 14.28
C PRO A 434 -67.10 -7.50 15.26
N LYS A 435 -67.51 -6.84 16.34
CA LYS A 435 -66.60 -6.29 17.37
C LYS A 435 -65.60 -7.34 17.89
N SER A 436 -66.06 -8.57 18.14
CA SER A 436 -65.22 -9.68 18.61
C SER A 436 -64.13 -10.12 17.63
N LEU A 437 -64.38 -10.06 16.31
CA LEU A 437 -63.36 -10.36 15.31
C LEU A 437 -62.33 -9.23 15.23
N TRP A 438 -62.76 -7.96 15.32
CA TRP A 438 -61.84 -6.83 15.36
C TRP A 438 -60.93 -6.86 16.61
N GLU A 439 -61.50 -7.11 17.79
CA GLU A 439 -60.72 -7.20 19.04
C GLU A 439 -59.67 -8.32 18.99
N ARG A 440 -60.02 -9.49 18.44
CA ARG A 440 -59.07 -10.58 18.19
C ARG A 440 -57.98 -10.18 17.19
N PHE A 441 -58.34 -9.54 16.09
CA PHE A 441 -57.39 -9.10 15.07
C PHE A 441 -56.41 -8.04 15.58
N ASP A 442 -56.90 -7.04 16.31
CA ASP A 442 -56.06 -5.98 16.86
C ASP A 442 -55.14 -6.49 17.98
N ALA A 443 -55.63 -7.42 18.82
CA ALA A 443 -54.80 -8.12 19.79
C ALA A 443 -53.70 -8.95 19.11
N ALA A 444 -54.03 -9.73 18.07
CA ALA A 444 -53.06 -10.50 17.29
C ALA A 444 -52.03 -9.60 16.60
N CYS A 445 -52.46 -8.49 16.00
CA CYS A 445 -51.55 -7.51 15.39
C CYS A 445 -50.63 -6.84 16.42
N SER A 446 -51.15 -6.53 17.60
CA SER A 446 -50.40 -5.91 18.68
C SER A 446 -49.36 -6.88 19.26
N ALA A 447 -49.73 -8.14 19.47
CA ALA A 447 -48.80 -9.20 19.88
C ALA A 447 -47.71 -9.45 18.83
N ALA A 448 -48.06 -9.52 17.54
CA ALA A 448 -47.09 -9.68 16.45
C ALA A 448 -46.17 -8.46 16.27
N TYR A 449 -46.62 -7.25 16.58
CA TYR A 449 -45.80 -6.04 16.45
C TYR A 449 -44.91 -5.75 17.68
N ALA A 450 -45.27 -6.24 18.87
CA ALA A 450 -44.57 -5.93 20.12
C ALA A 450 -43.04 -6.18 20.09
N PRO A 451 -42.51 -7.29 19.50
CA PRO A 451 -41.06 -7.49 19.38
C PRO A 451 -40.38 -6.44 18.49
N ALA A 452 -41.02 -6.06 17.38
CA ALA A 452 -40.51 -5.04 16.48
C ALA A 452 -40.51 -3.66 17.15
N ALA A 453 -41.57 -3.33 17.90
CA ALA A 453 -41.64 -2.09 18.68
C ALA A 453 -40.52 -2.00 19.73
N ALA A 454 -40.26 -3.09 20.47
CA ALA A 454 -39.18 -3.15 21.45
C ALA A 454 -37.79 -2.99 20.80
N HIS A 455 -37.55 -3.66 19.67
CA HIS A 455 -36.31 -3.54 18.90
C HIS A 455 -36.09 -2.12 18.34
N PHE A 456 -37.12 -1.48 17.77
CA PHE A 456 -36.99 -0.11 17.28
C PHE A 456 -36.81 0.92 18.41
N LYS A 457 -37.40 0.66 19.59
CA LYS A 457 -37.13 1.44 20.79
C LYS A 457 -35.66 1.30 21.22
N HIS A 458 -35.15 0.07 21.35
CA HIS A 458 -33.75 -0.18 21.69
C HIS A 458 -32.79 0.54 20.72
N LEU A 459 -33.00 0.40 19.41
CA LEU A 459 -32.20 1.10 18.41
C LEU A 459 -32.31 2.64 18.51
N ALA A 460 -33.43 3.18 18.98
CA ALA A 460 -33.58 4.62 19.21
C ALA A 460 -32.83 5.07 20.48
N ASP A 461 -32.95 4.30 21.57
CA ASP A 461 -32.25 4.53 22.83
C ASP A 461 -30.72 4.43 22.64
N GLU A 462 -30.23 3.48 21.82
CA GLU A 462 -28.83 3.39 21.39
C GLU A 462 -28.38 4.62 20.60
N ARG A 463 -29.17 5.07 19.61
CA ARG A 463 -28.85 6.30 18.84
C ARG A 463 -28.75 7.52 19.75
N HIS A 464 -29.68 7.66 20.70
CA HIS A 464 -29.66 8.76 21.67
C HIS A 464 -28.45 8.67 22.62
N THR A 465 -28.12 7.45 23.09
CA THR A 465 -26.93 7.20 23.91
C THR A 465 -25.64 7.52 23.17
N ASN A 466 -25.56 7.21 21.87
CA ASN A 466 -24.40 7.56 21.03
C ASN A 466 -24.32 9.07 20.79
N ALA A 467 -25.45 9.75 20.60
CA ALA A 467 -25.49 11.22 20.52
C ALA A 467 -25.03 11.89 21.83
N ALA A 468 -25.40 11.34 22.99
CA ALA A 468 -24.93 11.83 24.29
C ALA A 468 -23.40 11.62 24.47
N LYS A 469 -22.86 10.46 24.05
CA LYS A 469 -21.40 10.21 24.03
C LYS A 469 -20.66 11.20 23.11
N ALA A 470 -21.23 11.51 21.94
CA ALA A 470 -20.68 12.49 21.02
C ALA A 470 -20.65 13.90 21.66
N GLN A 471 -21.75 14.33 22.30
CA GLN A 471 -21.80 15.60 23.03
C GLN A 471 -20.78 15.65 24.19
N ALA A 472 -20.57 14.54 24.90
CA ALA A 472 -19.56 14.45 25.95
C ALA A 472 -18.13 14.61 25.41
N LEU A 473 -17.80 14.05 24.23
CA LEU A 473 -16.50 14.25 23.58
C LEU A 473 -16.28 15.72 23.14
N ILE A 474 -17.32 16.40 22.67
CA ILE A 474 -17.26 17.83 22.33
C ILE A 474 -17.04 18.68 23.60
N ALA A 475 -17.78 18.38 24.67
CA ALA A 475 -17.63 19.06 25.96
C ALA A 475 -16.24 18.83 26.57
N GLU A 476 -15.69 17.62 26.46
CA GLU A 476 -14.33 17.30 26.89
C GLU A 476 -13.30 18.09 26.08
N ALA A 477 -13.42 18.17 24.75
CA ALA A 477 -12.53 18.98 23.91
C ALA A 477 -12.57 20.48 24.26
N ALA A 478 -13.76 21.01 24.58
CA ALA A 478 -13.92 22.38 25.05
C ALA A 478 -13.29 22.61 26.43
N GLN A 479 -13.40 21.66 27.35
CA GLN A 479 -12.76 21.72 28.68
C GLN A 479 -11.23 21.69 28.57
N GLU A 480 -10.65 20.80 27.75
CA GLU A 480 -9.21 20.77 27.50
C GLU A 480 -8.72 22.08 26.86
N THR A 481 -9.50 22.65 25.93
CA THR A 481 -9.22 23.97 25.35
C THR A 481 -9.21 25.08 26.41
N ALA A 482 -10.14 25.05 27.36
CA ALA A 482 -10.22 26.02 28.45
C ALA A 482 -9.02 25.91 29.43
N LYS A 483 -8.52 24.70 29.71
CA LYS A 483 -7.30 24.51 30.53
C LYS A 483 -6.08 25.17 29.89
N LEU A 484 -5.91 25.02 28.58
CA LEU A 484 -4.81 25.66 27.83
C LEU A 484 -4.85 27.20 27.94
N ALA A 485 -6.04 27.80 28.00
CA ALA A 485 -6.22 29.24 28.21
C ALA A 485 -5.96 29.69 29.66
N GLY A 486 -6.01 28.78 30.63
CA GLY A 486 -5.83 29.06 32.07
C GLY A 486 -4.39 29.29 32.53
N GLY A 487 -3.39 29.14 31.64
CA GLY A 487 -1.99 29.38 31.96
C GLY A 487 -1.24 28.21 32.60
N GLU A 488 -1.81 27.00 32.59
CA GLU A 488 -1.08 25.78 32.97
C GLU A 488 0.04 25.46 31.96
N SER A 489 1.13 24.83 32.43
CA SER A 489 2.23 24.40 31.57
C SER A 489 1.77 23.30 30.61
N VAL A 490 1.77 23.59 29.31
CA VAL A 490 1.21 22.69 28.28
C VAL A 490 2.07 21.45 28.07
N ASP A 491 1.55 20.27 28.46
CA ASP A 491 2.11 18.98 28.03
C ASP A 491 1.63 18.64 26.60
N TRP A 492 2.50 18.94 25.63
CA TRP A 492 2.28 18.66 24.20
C TRP A 492 2.09 17.17 23.88
N LYS A 493 2.63 16.25 24.68
CA LYS A 493 2.43 14.80 24.52
C LYS A 493 1.06 14.38 25.02
N HIS A 494 0.66 14.88 26.19
CA HIS A 494 -0.69 14.65 26.70
C HIS A 494 -1.73 15.16 25.70
N MET A 495 -1.61 16.42 25.24
CA MET A 495 -2.53 16.98 24.26
C MET A 495 -2.55 16.19 22.93
N ALA A 496 -1.40 15.78 22.41
CA ALA A 496 -1.34 14.95 21.20
C ALA A 496 -2.05 13.60 21.41
N ALA A 497 -1.86 12.95 22.56
CA ALA A 497 -2.54 11.69 22.90
C ALA A 497 -4.06 11.88 23.06
N THR A 498 -4.49 12.97 23.71
CA THR A 498 -5.90 13.34 23.91
C THR A 498 -6.60 13.59 22.58
N VAL A 499 -6.01 14.36 21.66
CA VAL A 499 -6.55 14.57 20.30
C VAL A 499 -6.70 13.25 19.54
N GLN A 500 -5.72 12.32 19.64
CA GLN A 500 -5.84 11.01 18.99
C GLN A 500 -6.90 10.12 19.64
N ARG A 501 -6.99 10.10 20.98
CA ARG A 501 -8.06 9.40 21.72
C ARG A 501 -9.44 9.90 21.30
N MET A 502 -9.64 11.22 21.23
CA MET A 502 -10.90 11.83 20.81
C MET A 502 -11.26 11.46 19.36
N ARG A 503 -10.31 11.54 18.41
CA ARG A 503 -10.52 11.10 17.01
C ARG A 503 -10.93 9.62 16.94
N LEU A 504 -10.24 8.75 17.69
CA LEU A 504 -10.53 7.31 17.73
C LEU A 504 -11.91 7.03 18.34
N ALA A 505 -12.21 7.64 19.48
CA ALA A 505 -13.51 7.53 20.14
C ALA A 505 -14.65 8.02 19.24
N TRP A 506 -14.46 9.12 18.50
CA TRP A 506 -15.42 9.61 17.51
C TRP A 506 -15.64 8.61 16.37
N SER A 507 -14.56 8.02 15.84
CA SER A 507 -14.65 7.03 14.75
C SER A 507 -15.37 5.73 15.16
N HIS A 508 -15.39 5.43 16.45
CA HIS A 508 -16.10 4.28 17.03
C HIS A 508 -17.48 4.63 17.61
N LEU A 509 -17.99 5.85 17.41
CA LEU A 509 -19.39 6.16 17.71
C LEU A 509 -20.30 5.30 16.83
N GLY A 510 -21.29 4.67 17.46
CA GLY A 510 -22.31 3.89 16.76
C GLY A 510 -23.27 4.78 15.95
N ALA A 511 -24.36 4.18 15.47
CA ALA A 511 -25.38 4.93 14.74
C ALA A 511 -25.94 6.09 15.59
N ILE A 512 -26.19 7.23 14.94
CA ILE A 512 -26.84 8.45 15.46
C ILE A 512 -27.86 8.88 14.40
N ASP A 513 -28.87 9.68 14.74
CA ASP A 513 -29.77 10.27 13.74
C ASP A 513 -29.00 11.11 12.69
N ARG A 514 -29.45 11.12 11.43
CA ARG A 514 -28.75 11.80 10.34
C ARG A 514 -28.64 13.31 10.54
N LYS A 515 -29.67 13.95 11.11
CA LYS A 515 -29.70 15.41 11.34
C LYS A 515 -28.81 15.78 12.51
N GLU A 516 -28.88 15.02 13.61
CA GLU A 516 -28.01 15.22 14.77
C GLU A 516 -26.55 14.94 14.43
N LYS A 517 -26.25 13.83 13.74
CA LYS A 517 -24.90 13.48 13.32
C LYS A 517 -24.24 14.61 12.53
N LYS A 518 -24.92 15.20 11.54
CA LYS A 518 -24.35 16.31 10.77
C LYS A 518 -24.00 17.53 11.64
N ARG A 519 -24.80 17.83 12.67
CA ARG A 519 -24.52 18.91 13.62
C ARG A 519 -23.32 18.57 14.50
N LEU A 520 -23.34 17.37 15.10
CA LEU A 520 -22.31 16.88 16.01
C LEU A 520 -20.95 16.70 15.32
N ASP A 521 -20.90 16.20 14.08
CA ASP A 521 -19.67 16.09 13.29
C ASP A 521 -19.01 17.47 13.06
N HIS A 522 -19.81 18.52 12.85
CA HIS A 522 -19.33 19.90 12.71
C HIS A 522 -18.85 20.48 14.05
N GLU A 523 -19.68 20.39 15.10
CA GLU A 523 -19.34 20.85 16.46
C GLU A 523 -18.05 20.19 16.98
N PHE A 524 -17.87 18.89 16.73
CA PHE A 524 -16.65 18.16 17.08
C PHE A 524 -15.45 18.55 16.23
N THR A 525 -15.63 18.74 14.92
CA THR A 525 -14.54 19.21 14.04
C THR A 525 -14.03 20.57 14.50
N ASP A 526 -14.92 21.50 14.82
CA ASP A 526 -14.57 22.84 15.27
C ASP A 526 -13.90 22.83 16.66
N ALA A 527 -14.44 22.08 17.61
CA ALA A 527 -13.85 21.93 18.94
C ALA A 527 -12.47 21.27 18.89
N LEU A 528 -12.31 20.21 18.09
CA LEU A 528 -11.04 19.50 17.93
C LEU A 528 -10.00 20.34 17.17
N ASN A 529 -10.42 21.11 16.17
CA ASN A 529 -9.56 22.08 15.48
C ASN A 529 -9.06 23.16 16.44
N THR A 530 -9.93 23.68 17.29
CA THR A 530 -9.58 24.69 18.31
C THR A 530 -8.57 24.11 19.31
N LEU A 531 -8.82 22.90 19.81
CA LEU A 531 -7.93 22.19 20.74
C LEU A 531 -6.54 21.91 20.13
N GLN A 532 -6.47 21.50 18.86
CA GLN A 532 -5.20 21.10 18.23
C GLN A 532 -4.41 22.26 17.60
N ALA A 533 -5.01 23.43 17.36
CA ALA A 533 -4.33 24.56 16.73
C ALA A 533 -3.05 25.02 17.46
N PRO A 534 -3.00 25.10 18.81
CA PRO A 534 -1.74 25.38 19.53
C PRO A 534 -0.69 24.28 19.31
N LEU A 535 -1.08 23.01 19.29
CA LEU A 535 -0.17 21.88 19.03
C LEU A 535 0.40 21.95 17.61
N GLU A 536 -0.44 22.26 16.61
CA GLU A 536 0.01 22.42 15.23
C GLU A 536 0.95 23.61 15.06
N GLN A 537 0.70 24.73 15.73
CA GLN A 537 1.62 25.86 15.72
C GLN A 537 2.95 25.52 16.40
N GLN A 538 2.92 24.85 17.55
CA GLN A 538 4.14 24.44 18.22
C GLN A 538 4.94 23.41 17.40
N ARG A 539 4.26 22.50 16.68
CA ARG A 539 4.91 21.59 15.72
C ARG A 539 5.59 22.32 14.56
N LYS A 540 5.01 23.41 14.04
CA LYS A 540 5.65 24.24 13.00
C LYS A 540 6.92 24.92 13.54
N ASN A 541 6.85 25.51 14.73
CA ASN A 541 8.00 26.11 15.41
C ASN A 541 9.12 25.07 15.59
N GLU A 542 8.75 23.89 16.09
CA GLU A 542 9.67 22.77 16.34
C GLU A 542 10.34 22.23 15.08
N VAL A 543 9.62 22.17 13.94
CA VAL A 543 10.23 21.85 12.63
C VAL A 543 11.28 22.89 12.26
N ALA A 544 10.97 24.18 12.41
CA ALA A 544 11.90 25.27 12.08
C ALA A 544 13.15 25.25 12.96
N GLU A 545 13.03 25.01 14.27
CA GLU A 545 14.16 24.84 15.19
C GLU A 545 15.05 23.66 14.81
N ARG A 546 14.46 22.50 14.48
CA ARG A 546 15.22 21.32 14.01
C ARG A 546 15.90 21.59 12.66
N GLU A 547 15.28 22.31 11.74
CA GLU A 547 15.93 22.74 10.49
C GLU A 547 17.05 23.75 10.72
N ALA A 548 16.91 24.67 11.69
CA ALA A 548 17.98 25.57 12.09
C ALA A 548 19.17 24.82 12.75
N MET A 549 18.94 23.74 13.49
CA MET A 549 20.01 22.88 14.00
C MET A 549 20.72 22.12 12.87
N ILE A 550 19.99 21.62 11.86
CA ILE A 550 20.59 21.01 10.66
C ILE A 550 21.50 22.02 9.94
N ALA A 551 21.04 23.27 9.79
CA ALA A 551 21.84 24.34 9.20
C ALA A 551 23.09 24.67 10.02
N GLN A 552 22.98 24.72 11.37
CA GLN A 552 24.12 24.91 12.28
C GLN A 552 25.17 23.79 12.14
N VAL A 553 24.74 22.52 12.05
CA VAL A 553 25.66 21.39 11.82
C VAL A 553 26.29 21.46 10.42
N ALA A 554 25.52 21.81 9.38
CA ALA A 554 26.03 21.88 8.01
C ALA A 554 27.06 23.02 7.79
N ALA A 555 26.91 24.12 8.52
CA ALA A 555 27.81 25.27 8.52
C ALA A 555 29.05 25.12 9.42
N LEU A 556 29.13 24.04 10.21
CA LEU A 556 30.23 23.80 11.14
C LEU A 556 31.54 23.48 10.40
N ASP A 557 32.61 24.20 10.72
CA ASP A 557 33.95 23.84 10.23
C ASP A 557 34.45 22.59 10.96
N ALA A 558 34.73 21.53 10.19
CA ALA A 558 35.23 20.27 10.71
C ALA A 558 36.64 20.36 11.32
N HIS A 559 37.38 21.44 11.01
CA HIS A 559 38.75 21.70 11.47
C HIS A 559 38.82 22.50 12.77
N ASP A 560 37.72 23.13 13.21
CA ASP A 560 37.69 23.81 14.51
C ASP A 560 38.00 22.79 15.62
N ARG A 561 38.81 23.25 16.57
CA ARG A 561 39.12 22.54 17.82
C ARG A 561 37.83 22.18 18.57
N HIS A 562 36.84 23.07 18.57
CA HIS A 562 35.58 22.90 19.29
C HIS A 562 34.45 22.30 18.46
N ALA A 563 34.69 21.95 17.19
CA ALA A 563 33.68 21.36 16.30
C ALA A 563 32.96 20.15 16.92
N LEU A 564 33.70 19.24 17.56
CA LEU A 564 33.10 18.04 18.16
C LEU A 564 32.27 18.34 19.42
N ASP A 565 32.67 19.35 20.20
CA ASP A 565 31.93 19.81 21.38
C ASP A 565 30.62 20.50 20.95
N THR A 566 30.69 21.37 19.94
CA THR A 566 29.52 22.04 19.34
C THR A 566 28.57 21.03 18.68
N LEU A 567 29.09 20.06 17.95
CA LEU A 567 28.30 18.99 17.33
C LEU A 567 27.57 18.16 18.40
N ARG A 568 28.24 17.83 19.51
CA ARG A 568 27.64 17.12 20.64
C ARG A 568 26.53 17.95 21.30
N ALA A 569 26.77 19.24 21.56
CA ALA A 569 25.74 20.12 22.12
C ALA A 569 24.51 20.24 21.20
N LEU A 570 24.70 20.25 19.87
CA LEU A 570 23.60 20.23 18.90
C LEU A 570 22.86 18.89 18.89
N GLN A 571 23.55 17.75 19.09
CA GLN A 571 22.92 16.43 19.25
C GLN A 571 22.13 16.29 20.55
N GLU A 572 22.61 16.87 21.65
CA GLU A 572 21.92 16.89 22.94
C GLU A 572 20.66 17.78 22.86
N ARG A 573 20.76 19.01 22.33
CA ARG A 573 19.61 19.88 22.03
C ARG A 573 18.58 19.21 21.13
N TRP A 574 19.02 18.51 20.08
CA TRP A 574 18.11 17.75 19.20
C TRP A 574 17.27 16.73 19.97
N GLN A 575 17.87 16.01 20.93
CA GLN A 575 17.17 15.01 21.74
C GLN A 575 16.19 15.65 22.72
N GLU A 576 16.51 16.80 23.30
CA GLU A 576 15.61 17.58 24.16
C GLU A 576 14.36 18.02 23.38
N HIS A 577 14.56 18.62 22.21
CA HIS A 577 13.52 19.04 21.28
C HIS A 577 12.65 17.86 20.81
N ALA A 578 13.28 16.74 20.38
CA ALA A 578 12.59 15.48 20.07
C ALA A 578 11.76 14.94 21.24
N ARG A 579 12.23 15.11 22.47
CA ARG A 579 11.51 14.67 23.68
C ARG A 579 10.42 15.66 24.11
N ALA A 580 10.51 16.94 23.79
CA ALA A 580 9.54 17.96 24.21
C ALA A 580 8.25 17.92 23.38
N VAL A 581 8.37 17.94 22.05
CA VAL A 581 7.22 18.10 21.14
C VAL A 581 7.15 16.92 20.14
N PRO A 582 6.10 16.09 20.18
CA PRO A 582 5.94 14.97 19.25
C PRO A 582 5.49 15.47 17.87
N LEU A 583 6.38 15.35 16.88
CA LEU A 583 6.09 15.57 15.46
C LEU A 583 5.38 14.35 14.85
N GLU A 584 4.96 14.46 13.59
CA GLU A 584 4.51 13.30 12.82
C GLU A 584 5.69 12.41 12.45
N ARG A 585 5.55 11.07 12.59
CA ARG A 585 6.64 10.10 12.35
C ARG A 585 7.39 10.33 11.03
N LYS A 586 6.67 10.69 9.96
CA LYS A 586 7.24 10.94 8.63
C LYS A 586 8.10 12.21 8.57
N SER A 587 7.64 13.31 9.18
CA SER A 587 8.42 14.56 9.23
C SER A 587 9.61 14.42 10.17
N GLU A 588 9.42 13.77 11.32
CA GLU A 588 10.50 13.46 12.26
C GLU A 588 11.60 12.60 11.64
N GLN A 589 11.23 11.51 10.94
CA GLN A 589 12.19 10.65 10.27
C GLN A 589 12.95 11.40 9.16
N ALA A 590 12.27 12.25 8.38
CA ALA A 590 12.91 13.04 7.33
C ALA A 590 13.91 14.06 7.91
N LEU A 591 13.53 14.75 8.99
CA LEU A 591 14.40 15.69 9.70
C LEU A 591 15.59 14.98 10.34
N TRP A 592 15.38 13.83 11.00
CA TRP A 592 16.45 13.03 11.60
C TRP A 592 17.47 12.54 10.57
N GLN A 593 17.02 12.07 9.40
CA GLN A 593 17.94 11.65 8.34
C GLN A 593 18.77 12.82 7.80
N LYS A 594 18.18 14.01 7.60
CA LYS A 594 18.92 15.23 7.24
C LYS A 594 19.98 15.60 8.30
N PHE A 595 19.59 15.60 9.58
CA PHE A 595 20.48 15.94 10.70
C PHE A 595 21.63 14.94 10.85
N ARG A 596 21.34 13.65 10.77
CA ARG A 596 22.35 12.59 10.77
C ARG A 596 23.32 12.74 9.59
N ALA A 597 22.81 12.96 8.38
CA ALA A 597 23.66 13.16 7.21
C ALA A 597 24.57 14.40 7.35
N ALA A 598 24.08 15.48 7.97
CA ALA A 598 24.90 16.64 8.30
C ALA A 598 26.00 16.31 9.33
N CYS A 599 25.68 15.54 10.38
CA CYS A 599 26.67 15.07 11.36
C CYS A 599 27.74 14.18 10.70
N ASP A 600 27.31 13.19 9.91
CA ASP A 600 28.18 12.25 9.20
C ASP A 600 29.11 12.99 8.21
N ALA A 601 28.65 14.07 7.57
CA ALA A 601 29.45 14.92 6.71
C ALA A 601 30.58 15.68 7.45
N VAL A 602 30.34 16.15 8.68
CA VAL A 602 31.39 16.78 9.52
C VAL A 602 32.50 15.77 9.84
N PHE A 603 32.13 14.54 10.24
CA PHE A 603 33.11 13.47 10.49
C PHE A 603 33.85 13.04 9.21
N ALA A 604 33.16 12.97 8.07
CA ALA A 604 33.77 12.64 6.78
C ALA A 604 34.85 13.67 6.38
N ARG A 605 34.52 14.97 6.41
CA ARG A 605 35.47 16.07 6.14
C ARG A 605 36.70 16.00 7.04
N ARG A 606 36.50 15.76 8.35
CA ARG A 606 37.60 15.65 9.33
C ARG A 606 38.49 14.44 9.06
N LYS A 607 37.90 13.30 8.66
CA LYS A 607 38.63 12.08 8.29
C LYS A 607 39.43 12.26 7.00
N GLU A 608 38.86 12.90 5.99
CA GLU A 608 39.51 13.23 4.73
C GLU A 608 40.73 14.14 4.95
N SER A 609 40.55 15.21 5.74
CA SER A 609 41.64 16.13 6.16
C SER A 609 42.76 15.40 6.90
N ALA A 610 42.44 14.51 7.84
CA ALA A 610 43.43 13.69 8.54
C ALA A 610 44.18 12.75 7.58
N HIS A 611 43.48 12.10 6.63
CA HIS A 611 44.12 11.26 5.62
C HIS A 611 45.01 12.04 4.65
N ALA A 612 44.63 13.27 4.28
CA ALA A 612 45.44 14.16 3.45
C ALA A 612 46.74 14.53 4.18
N ALA A 613 46.67 14.95 5.45
CA ALA A 613 47.84 15.23 6.28
C ALA A 613 48.73 13.98 6.50
N ASP A 614 48.15 12.79 6.62
CA ASP A 614 48.91 11.53 6.69
C ASP A 614 49.55 11.14 5.35
N ALA A 615 48.96 11.50 4.20
CA ALA A 615 49.56 11.31 2.88
C ALA A 615 50.72 12.29 2.65
N GLU A 616 50.52 13.57 2.97
CA GLU A 616 51.55 14.61 2.92
C GLU A 616 52.77 14.24 3.78
N ARG A 617 52.56 13.85 5.05
CA ARG A 617 53.65 13.39 5.93
C ARG A 617 54.40 12.19 5.37
N ARG A 618 53.72 11.24 4.70
CA ARG A 618 54.37 10.09 4.04
C ARG A 618 55.21 10.53 2.84
N SER A 619 54.73 11.45 2.01
CA SER A 619 55.51 12.05 0.92
C SER A 619 56.76 12.77 1.44
N HIS A 620 56.63 13.54 2.54
CA HIS A 620 57.79 14.13 3.22
C HIS A 620 58.80 13.09 3.73
N GLN A 621 58.33 11.95 4.23
CA GLN A 621 59.20 10.85 4.62
C GLN A 621 59.95 10.28 3.41
N GLU A 622 59.25 9.96 2.32
CA GLU A 622 59.85 9.41 1.10
C GLU A 622 60.93 10.34 0.53
N ALA A 623 60.69 11.66 0.53
CA ALA A 623 61.68 12.66 0.13
C ALA A 623 62.90 12.69 1.06
N LYS A 624 62.72 12.60 2.39
CA LYS A 624 63.82 12.56 3.37
C LYS A 624 64.62 11.25 3.34
N ASP A 625 63.95 10.12 3.08
CA ASP A 625 64.57 8.83 2.85
C ASP A 625 65.38 8.83 1.52
N ALA A 626 64.93 9.53 0.49
CA ALA A 626 65.66 9.70 -0.77
C ALA A 626 66.94 10.55 -0.63
N ILE A 627 66.91 11.64 0.15
CA ILE A 627 68.12 12.41 0.50
C ILE A 627 69.14 11.51 1.20
N SER A 628 68.68 10.72 2.17
CA SER A 628 69.54 9.80 2.92
C SER A 628 70.17 8.75 1.99
N ALA A 629 69.37 8.15 1.09
CA ALA A 629 69.86 7.19 0.09
C ALA A 629 70.90 7.81 -0.88
N ARG A 630 70.70 9.07 -1.32
CA ARG A 630 71.66 9.79 -2.17
C ARG A 630 73.01 10.01 -1.47
N LEU A 631 72.99 10.35 -0.18
CA LEU A 631 74.20 10.51 0.63
C LEU A 631 74.89 9.16 0.90
N GLU A 632 74.12 8.11 1.20
CA GLU A 632 74.63 6.73 1.37
C GLU A 632 75.32 6.22 0.09
N GLN A 633 74.71 6.45 -1.08
CA GLN A 633 75.30 6.08 -2.37
C GLN A 633 76.60 6.84 -2.65
N ALA A 634 76.61 8.16 -2.45
CA ALA A 634 77.80 8.98 -2.68
C ALA A 634 78.96 8.63 -1.73
N ALA A 635 78.68 8.16 -0.51
CA ALA A 635 79.71 7.69 0.41
C ALA A 635 80.33 6.33 -0.01
N ALA A 636 79.66 5.55 -0.85
CA ALA A 636 80.18 4.28 -1.36
C ALA A 636 81.09 4.45 -2.60
N GLU A 637 81.20 5.65 -3.17
CA GLU A 637 82.02 5.92 -4.35
C GLU A 637 83.52 6.08 -4.00
N PRO A 638 84.45 5.59 -4.85
CA PRO A 638 85.89 5.64 -4.56
C PRO A 638 86.46 7.08 -4.51
N ASP A 639 85.78 8.06 -5.12
CA ASP A 639 86.13 9.50 -5.06
C ASP A 639 85.09 10.32 -4.29
N ALA A 640 84.43 9.72 -3.28
CA ALA A 640 83.44 10.38 -2.43
C ALA A 640 83.90 11.75 -1.91
N ALA A 641 85.19 11.88 -1.59
CA ALA A 641 85.78 13.11 -1.06
C ALA A 641 85.72 14.31 -2.02
N ALA A 642 85.82 14.11 -3.35
CA ALA A 642 85.77 15.20 -4.32
C ALA A 642 84.41 15.88 -4.43
N HIS A 643 83.32 15.22 -4.02
CA HIS A 643 81.95 15.72 -4.17
C HIS A 643 81.21 15.89 -2.84
N ALA A 644 81.68 15.24 -1.77
CA ALA A 644 81.11 15.30 -0.41
C ALA A 644 80.75 16.71 0.07
N GLY A 645 81.66 17.67 -0.05
CA GLY A 645 81.44 19.05 0.44
C GLY A 645 80.36 19.84 -0.32
N ARG A 646 79.99 19.42 -1.54
CA ARG A 646 78.84 19.96 -2.27
C ARG A 646 77.56 19.26 -1.82
N LEU A 647 77.55 17.93 -1.87
CA LEU A 647 76.39 17.09 -1.55
C LEU A 647 75.87 17.30 -0.12
N LEU A 648 76.75 17.48 0.86
CA LEU A 648 76.35 17.77 2.25
C LEU A 648 75.59 19.11 2.40
N ARG A 649 75.93 20.13 1.59
CA ARG A 649 75.24 21.43 1.60
C ARG A 649 73.90 21.37 0.89
N GLU A 650 73.85 20.69 -0.25
CA GLU A 650 72.61 20.46 -1.01
C GLU A 650 71.60 19.64 -0.19
N ALA A 651 72.04 18.53 0.41
CA ALA A 651 71.22 17.69 1.28
C ALA A 651 70.68 18.43 2.50
N ALA A 652 71.49 19.30 3.14
CA ALA A 652 71.03 20.12 4.26
C ALA A 652 69.93 21.12 3.85
N ALA A 653 70.08 21.78 2.70
CA ALA A 653 69.07 22.69 2.19
C ALA A 653 67.75 21.98 1.85
N GLU A 654 67.82 20.85 1.14
CA GLU A 654 66.65 20.02 0.81
C GLU A 654 65.97 19.46 2.07
N TRP A 655 66.74 18.98 3.06
CA TRP A 655 66.22 18.42 4.31
C TRP A 655 65.40 19.42 5.12
N HIS A 656 65.87 20.67 5.19
CA HIS A 656 65.17 21.77 5.87
C HIS A 656 63.96 22.30 5.09
N ALA A 657 63.93 22.13 3.76
CA ALA A 657 62.79 22.51 2.93
C ALA A 657 61.61 21.52 3.03
N ILE A 658 61.88 20.25 3.36
CA ILE A 658 60.85 19.21 3.51
C ILE A 658 60.21 19.27 4.91
N GLY A 659 58.87 19.23 4.94
CA GLY A 659 58.08 19.30 6.16
C GLY A 659 58.20 18.10 7.12
N ALA A 660 57.31 18.06 8.11
CA ALA A 660 57.27 17.00 9.11
C ALA A 660 56.90 15.64 8.50
N VAL A 661 57.45 14.56 9.08
CA VAL A 661 57.21 13.16 8.73
C VAL A 661 56.23 12.51 9.72
N PRO A 662 55.79 11.25 9.55
CA PRO A 662 54.97 10.59 10.55
C PRO A 662 55.79 10.37 11.83
N ARG A 663 55.28 10.80 12.99
CA ARG A 663 55.99 10.76 14.30
C ARG A 663 56.59 9.39 14.64
N ALA A 664 55.95 8.30 14.23
CA ALA A 664 56.45 6.93 14.44
C ALA A 664 57.78 6.64 13.72
N ASN A 665 58.06 7.34 12.61
CA ASN A 665 59.23 7.14 11.76
C ASN A 665 60.27 8.26 11.90
N GLU A 666 59.93 9.38 12.54
CA GLU A 666 60.75 10.59 12.71
C GLU A 666 62.17 10.28 13.19
N ALA A 667 62.31 9.64 14.35
CA ALA A 667 63.61 9.25 14.90
C ALA A 667 64.41 8.27 14.02
N LYS A 668 63.75 7.44 13.21
CA LYS A 668 64.41 6.51 12.27
C LYS A 668 64.98 7.27 11.07
N VAL A 669 64.17 8.16 10.50
CA VAL A 669 64.50 9.00 9.34
C VAL A 669 65.64 9.96 9.70
N GLU A 670 65.58 10.63 10.84
CA GLU A 670 66.67 11.47 11.35
C GLU A 670 67.95 10.67 11.60
N LYS A 671 67.88 9.51 12.27
CA LYS A 671 69.06 8.68 12.54
C LYS A 671 69.77 8.25 11.25
N ARG A 672 69.00 7.88 10.22
CA ARG A 672 69.53 7.48 8.91
C ARG A 672 70.28 8.64 8.24
N TYR A 673 69.66 9.82 8.20
CA TYR A 673 70.26 11.02 7.63
C TYR A 673 71.58 11.43 8.31
N HIS A 674 71.62 11.45 9.65
CA HIS A 674 72.84 11.77 10.39
C HIS A 674 73.95 10.73 10.18
N ALA A 675 73.61 9.44 10.05
CA ALA A 675 74.58 8.39 9.73
C ALA A 675 75.17 8.57 8.32
N ALA A 676 74.34 8.92 7.33
CA ALA A 676 74.78 9.19 5.97
C ALA A 676 75.70 10.43 5.88
N ILE A 677 75.38 11.50 6.63
CA ILE A 677 76.27 12.66 6.80
C ILE A 677 77.62 12.23 7.39
N ALA A 678 77.60 11.48 8.50
CA ALA A 678 78.82 11.10 9.22
C ALA A 678 79.75 10.23 8.36
N ALA A 679 79.20 9.32 7.55
CA ALA A 679 79.97 8.54 6.58
C ALA A 679 80.69 9.46 5.58
N LEU A 680 79.96 10.37 4.93
CA LEU A 680 80.50 11.25 3.90
C LEU A 680 81.51 12.29 4.47
N GLN A 681 81.31 12.73 5.72
CA GLN A 681 82.30 13.54 6.47
C GLN A 681 83.59 12.75 6.76
N HIS A 682 83.48 11.47 7.14
CA HIS A 682 84.65 10.63 7.38
C HIS A 682 85.55 10.49 6.13
N HIS A 683 84.97 10.41 4.93
CA HIS A 683 85.74 10.41 3.68
C HIS A 683 86.50 11.73 3.44
N LEU A 684 85.89 12.89 3.71
CA LEU A 684 86.58 14.19 3.63
C LEU A 684 87.76 14.27 4.61
N ASP A 685 87.56 13.84 5.85
CA ASP A 685 88.61 13.93 6.88
C ASP A 685 89.69 12.85 6.71
N ALA A 686 89.38 11.70 6.09
CA ALA A 686 90.39 10.74 5.61
C ALA A 686 91.27 11.37 4.51
N ALA A 687 90.66 11.87 3.44
CA ALA A 687 91.38 12.48 2.31
C ALA A 687 92.27 13.65 2.74
N ARG A 688 91.79 14.51 3.66
CA ARG A 688 92.60 15.58 4.27
C ARG A 688 93.82 15.04 5.01
N ARG A 689 93.64 14.02 5.87
CA ARG A 689 94.74 13.41 6.64
C ARG A 689 95.76 12.69 5.75
N ASP A 690 95.35 12.13 4.62
CA ASP A 690 96.25 11.50 3.65
C ASP A 690 97.06 12.57 2.89
N ALA A 691 96.41 13.64 2.43
CA ALA A 691 97.08 14.78 1.80
C ALA A 691 98.12 15.46 2.71
N SER A 692 97.78 15.70 3.99
CA SER A 692 98.71 16.28 4.98
C SER A 692 99.93 15.38 5.23
N ARG A 693 99.74 14.05 5.29
CA ARG A 693 100.85 13.10 5.43
C ARG A 693 101.76 13.09 4.21
N ALA A 694 101.21 13.21 2.99
CA ALA A 694 102.00 13.31 1.77
C ALA A 694 102.87 14.58 1.73
N GLN A 695 102.30 15.75 2.07
CA GLN A 695 103.04 17.02 2.17
C GLN A 695 104.20 16.93 3.17
N ALA A 696 103.97 16.38 4.35
CA ALA A 696 105.01 16.27 5.37
C ALA A 696 106.16 15.30 5.01
N SER A 697 105.87 14.19 4.31
CA SER A 697 106.92 13.30 3.79
C SER A 697 107.78 14.02 2.77
N ALA A 698 107.16 14.68 1.78
CA ALA A 698 107.89 15.41 0.76
C ALA A 698 108.76 16.53 1.36
N LEU A 699 108.27 17.22 2.39
CA LEU A 699 109.01 18.28 3.10
C LEU A 699 110.29 17.75 3.74
N ARG A 700 110.19 16.62 4.45
CA ARG A 700 111.35 15.91 5.02
C ARG A 700 112.36 15.55 3.93
N ASP A 701 111.88 14.92 2.85
CA ASP A 701 112.75 14.37 1.81
C ASP A 701 113.51 15.48 1.06
N LYS A 702 112.88 16.64 0.82
CA LYS A 702 113.54 17.83 0.23
C LYS A 702 114.51 18.53 1.18
N LEU A 703 114.18 18.64 2.47
CA LEU A 703 115.12 19.22 3.45
C LEU A 703 116.37 18.34 3.61
N ARG A 704 116.20 17.01 3.64
CA ARG A 704 117.31 16.06 3.68
C ARG A 704 118.21 16.20 2.44
N LEU A 705 117.63 16.35 1.25
CA LEU A 705 118.41 16.63 0.04
C LEU A 705 119.22 17.93 0.13
N CYS A 706 118.67 18.98 0.77
CA CYS A 706 119.44 20.21 1.04
C CYS A 706 120.60 19.97 2.00
N GLN A 707 120.39 19.19 3.07
CA GLN A 707 121.43 18.86 4.05
C GLN A 707 122.55 18.00 3.45
N GLU A 708 122.21 17.03 2.58
CA GLU A 708 123.19 16.22 1.85
C GLU A 708 124.04 17.07 0.89
N LEU A 709 123.42 18.05 0.22
CA LEU A 709 124.15 19.01 -0.63
C LEU A 709 125.03 19.95 0.20
N ASP A 710 124.53 20.50 1.31
CA ASP A 710 125.30 21.35 2.24
C ASP A 710 126.55 20.61 2.76
N ALA A 711 126.39 19.33 3.15
CA ALA A 711 127.49 18.47 3.57
C ALA A 711 128.51 18.19 2.45
N ALA A 712 128.03 17.93 1.22
CA ALA A 712 128.89 17.72 0.06
C ALA A 712 129.73 18.96 -0.30
N VAL A 713 129.13 20.16 -0.25
CA VAL A 713 129.81 21.46 -0.45
C VAL A 713 130.92 21.67 0.58
N ALA A 714 130.68 21.29 1.85
CA ALA A 714 131.67 21.41 2.90
C ALA A 714 132.82 20.39 2.79
N ALA A 715 132.52 19.14 2.40
CA ALA A 715 133.49 18.05 2.34
C ALA A 715 134.60 18.27 1.30
N GLY A 716 134.26 18.80 0.11
CA GLY A 716 135.23 19.03 -0.95
C GLY A 716 134.59 19.24 -2.33
N ALA A 717 135.36 19.76 -3.28
CA ALA A 717 134.87 20.02 -4.64
C ALA A 717 134.43 18.73 -5.35
N GLU A 718 135.19 17.63 -5.21
CA GLU A 718 134.86 16.33 -5.79
C GLU A 718 133.52 15.78 -5.28
N GLN A 719 133.25 15.87 -3.97
CA GLN A 719 131.95 15.45 -3.41
C GLN A 719 130.79 16.35 -3.86
N ALA A 720 131.04 17.66 -4.00
CA ALA A 720 130.02 18.63 -4.42
C ALA A 720 129.61 18.50 -5.90
N GLU A 721 130.56 18.13 -6.77
CA GLU A 721 130.35 17.98 -8.21
C GLU A 721 129.91 16.56 -8.62
N GLY A 722 130.23 15.54 -7.82
CA GLY A 722 129.96 14.12 -8.12
C GLY A 722 128.49 13.64 -8.11
N SER A 723 127.49 14.53 -8.13
CA SER A 723 126.07 14.15 -8.14
C SER A 723 125.19 15.12 -8.96
N ASP A 724 124.22 14.58 -9.70
CA ASP A 724 123.16 15.39 -10.33
C ASP A 724 122.07 15.74 -9.30
N TRP A 725 122.38 16.74 -8.49
CA TRP A 725 121.47 17.29 -7.50
C TRP A 725 120.18 17.84 -8.13
N ALA A 726 120.25 18.42 -9.34
CA ALA A 726 119.10 19.05 -9.98
C ALA A 726 118.03 18.02 -10.37
N ALA A 727 118.45 16.88 -10.95
CA ALA A 727 117.56 15.75 -11.20
C ALA A 727 116.96 15.22 -9.89
N ARG A 728 117.77 15.05 -8.84
CA ARG A 728 117.31 14.58 -7.52
C ARG A 728 116.25 15.50 -6.89
N TRP A 729 116.37 16.82 -7.03
CA TRP A 729 115.33 17.76 -6.58
C TRP A 729 114.03 17.59 -7.37
N SER A 730 114.12 17.47 -8.70
CA SER A 730 112.95 17.36 -9.57
C SER A 730 112.15 16.06 -9.40
N ALA A 731 112.79 15.00 -8.91
CA ALA A 731 112.14 13.72 -8.62
C ALA A 731 111.31 13.72 -7.33
N LEU A 732 111.45 14.72 -6.46
CA LEU A 732 110.74 14.83 -5.19
C LEU A 732 109.41 15.61 -5.35
N PRO A 733 108.31 15.18 -4.71
CA PRO A 733 107.00 15.84 -4.84
C PRO A 733 107.03 17.34 -4.51
N ALA A 734 106.18 18.12 -5.17
CA ALA A 734 106.03 19.54 -4.90
C ALA A 734 105.39 19.79 -3.53
N LEU A 735 105.98 20.72 -2.77
CA LEU A 735 105.46 21.16 -1.48
C LEU A 735 104.46 22.31 -1.64
N ASP A 736 103.77 22.62 -0.55
CA ASP A 736 103.11 23.91 -0.40
C ASP A 736 104.07 25.07 -0.71
N ALA A 737 103.54 26.10 -1.38
CA ALA A 737 104.33 27.11 -2.09
C ALA A 737 105.30 27.93 -1.21
N SER A 738 105.09 28.00 0.10
CA SER A 738 106.02 28.60 1.06
C SER A 738 107.25 27.72 1.29
N TYR A 739 107.04 26.44 1.63
CA TYR A 739 108.12 25.49 1.90
C TYR A 739 108.93 25.17 0.64
N GLU A 740 108.26 24.98 -0.51
CA GLU A 740 108.92 24.74 -1.80
C GLU A 740 109.89 25.89 -2.11
N ARG A 741 109.42 27.14 -2.05
CA ARG A 741 110.24 28.33 -2.33
C ARG A 741 111.40 28.48 -1.36
N THR A 742 111.18 28.23 -0.07
CA THR A 742 112.21 28.38 0.96
C THR A 742 113.33 27.36 0.83
N LEU A 743 112.99 26.07 0.70
CA LEU A 743 114.00 25.02 0.51
C LEU A 743 114.68 25.15 -0.85
N ARG A 744 113.95 25.54 -1.90
CA ARG A 744 114.53 25.78 -3.23
C ARG A 744 115.58 26.88 -3.20
N ALA A 745 115.33 27.99 -2.51
CA ALA A 745 116.30 29.08 -2.38
C ALA A 745 117.59 28.66 -1.64
N ARG A 746 117.48 27.85 -0.57
CA ARG A 746 118.63 27.25 0.12
C ARG A 746 119.41 26.32 -0.81
N PHE A 747 118.70 25.44 -1.51
CA PHE A 747 119.25 24.45 -2.42
C PHE A 747 120.01 25.11 -3.59
N ASP A 748 119.41 26.10 -4.26
CA ASP A 748 120.06 26.83 -5.35
C ASP A 748 121.28 27.64 -4.86
N ALA A 749 121.25 28.18 -3.64
CA ALA A 749 122.41 28.85 -3.03
C ALA A 749 123.57 27.87 -2.76
N ALA A 750 123.28 26.67 -2.26
CA ALA A 750 124.28 25.63 -2.07
C ALA A 750 124.85 25.12 -3.41
N LEU A 751 124.01 24.98 -4.44
CA LEU A 751 124.44 24.60 -5.79
C LEU A 751 125.39 25.62 -6.43
N ALA A 752 125.12 26.92 -6.24
CA ALA A 752 125.96 28.01 -6.74
C ALA A 752 127.30 28.10 -6.00
N ALA A 753 127.33 27.71 -4.73
CA ALA A 753 128.52 27.79 -3.88
C ALA A 753 129.59 26.71 -4.16
N ARG A 754 129.34 25.73 -5.04
CA ARG A 754 130.25 24.57 -5.23
C ARG A 754 131.65 24.92 -5.76
N GLY A 755 131.77 26.00 -6.54
CA GLY A 755 133.03 26.49 -7.09
C GLY A 755 133.78 27.45 -6.15
N GLU A 756 134.14 28.64 -6.65
CA GLU A 756 134.96 29.64 -5.92
C GLU A 756 134.35 30.07 -4.57
N GLY A 757 133.02 30.08 -4.45
CA GLY A 757 132.29 30.46 -3.23
C GLY A 757 132.34 29.44 -2.08
N ARG A 758 132.89 28.24 -2.30
CA ARG A 758 132.76 27.08 -1.41
C ARG A 758 133.26 27.34 0.01
N ALA A 759 134.41 28.01 0.15
CA ALA A 759 135.00 28.29 1.46
C ALA A 759 134.14 29.24 2.30
N ALA A 760 133.53 30.26 1.66
CA ALA A 760 132.63 31.19 2.32
C ALA A 760 131.30 30.51 2.74
N TYR A 761 130.79 29.60 1.89
CA TYR A 761 129.59 28.83 2.22
C TYR A 761 129.82 27.82 3.34
N ALA A 762 130.94 27.07 3.31
CA ALA A 762 131.31 26.17 4.40
C ALA A 762 131.47 26.91 5.76
N ALA A 763 132.05 28.11 5.75
CA ALA A 763 132.13 28.95 6.95
C ALA A 763 130.74 29.44 7.44
N LEU A 764 129.81 29.73 6.52
CA LEU A 764 128.42 30.04 6.87
C LEU A 764 127.70 28.82 7.48
N LEU A 765 127.91 27.63 6.93
CA LEU A 765 127.32 26.40 7.44
C LEU A 765 127.76 26.09 8.87
N GLU A 766 129.04 26.22 9.19
CA GLU A 766 129.53 25.98 10.56
C GLU A 766 129.06 27.08 11.53
N LYS A 767 129.07 28.35 11.09
CA LYS A 767 128.56 29.48 11.89
C LYS A 767 127.09 29.30 12.30
N ASN A 768 126.28 28.68 11.45
CA ASN A 768 124.85 28.50 11.71
C ASN A 768 124.52 27.25 12.54
N ARG A 769 125.51 26.41 12.89
CA ARG A 769 125.32 25.14 13.59
C ARG A 769 124.73 25.30 15.00
N GLU A 770 125.31 26.17 15.83
CA GLU A 770 124.81 26.46 17.17
C GLU A 770 123.42 27.14 17.14
N PRO A 771 123.17 28.18 16.30
CA PRO A 771 121.82 28.71 16.09
C PRO A 771 120.78 27.66 15.66
N LEU A 772 121.13 26.73 14.77
CA LEU A 772 120.23 25.66 14.34
C LEU A 772 119.90 24.70 15.50
N LEU A 773 120.91 24.25 16.26
CA LEU A 773 120.71 23.39 17.43
C LEU A 773 119.79 24.03 18.49
N HIS A 774 119.95 25.33 18.71
CA HIS A 774 119.11 26.12 19.61
C HIS A 774 117.64 26.17 19.14
N GLU A 775 117.39 26.42 17.85
CA GLU A 775 116.02 26.50 17.32
C GLU A 775 115.37 25.10 17.21
N ILE A 776 116.13 24.03 16.94
CA ILE A 776 115.63 22.64 17.04
C ILE A 776 115.15 22.35 18.46
N LEU A 777 115.97 22.64 19.48
CA LEU A 777 115.63 22.43 20.88
C LEU A 777 114.36 23.20 21.28
N ARG A 778 114.23 24.44 20.79
CA ARG A 778 113.04 25.29 20.98
C ARG A 778 111.78 24.68 20.33
N LEU A 779 111.90 24.19 19.11
CA LEU A 779 110.79 23.55 18.38
C LEU A 779 110.39 22.21 19.01
N GLU A 780 111.32 21.43 19.55
CA GLU A 780 111.04 20.21 20.32
C GLU A 780 110.25 20.51 21.60
N ILE A 781 110.63 21.56 22.33
CA ILE A 781 109.88 22.04 23.51
C ILE A 781 108.46 22.47 23.10
N ALA A 782 108.32 23.23 22.02
CA ALA A 782 107.02 23.70 21.52
C ALA A 782 106.12 22.54 21.03
N ALA A 783 106.70 21.50 20.43
CA ALA A 783 106.00 20.31 19.96
C ALA A 783 105.78 19.23 21.03
N GLY A 784 106.30 19.42 22.26
CA GLY A 784 106.22 18.42 23.33
C GLY A 784 107.02 17.14 23.05
N ILE A 785 108.02 17.21 22.17
CA ILE A 785 108.94 16.12 21.83
C ILE A 785 110.04 16.05 22.90
N ASP A 786 110.52 14.85 23.24
CA ASP A 786 111.69 14.67 24.10
C ASP A 786 112.99 14.92 23.32
N SER A 787 113.90 15.72 23.88
CA SER A 787 115.19 16.06 23.26
C SER A 787 116.27 15.01 23.53
N GLY A 788 116.08 14.14 24.52
CA GLY A 788 117.13 13.27 25.06
C GLY A 788 117.81 13.84 26.30
N SER A 789 118.44 12.94 27.08
CA SER A 789 118.92 13.23 28.43
C SER A 789 120.13 14.16 28.49
N GLU A 790 120.98 14.20 27.46
CA GLU A 790 122.14 15.12 27.44
C GLU A 790 121.73 16.58 27.22
N PHE A 791 120.63 16.82 26.49
CA PHE A 791 120.09 18.16 26.28
C PHE A 791 119.21 18.64 27.44
N ALA A 792 118.96 17.80 28.48
CA ALA A 792 118.03 18.13 29.57
C ALA A 792 118.39 19.45 30.29
N ARG A 793 119.68 19.76 30.45
CA ARG A 793 120.15 21.02 31.08
C ARG A 793 119.86 22.24 30.20
N GLU A 794 120.11 22.13 28.90
CA GLU A 794 119.87 23.20 27.93
C GLU A 794 118.36 23.41 27.71
N ARG A 795 117.61 22.31 27.64
CA ARG A 795 116.15 22.31 27.55
C ARG A 795 115.52 23.04 28.73
N LEU A 796 115.94 22.72 29.96
CA LEU A 796 115.45 23.38 31.17
C LEU A 796 115.82 24.87 31.20
N LYS A 797 117.05 25.22 30.81
CA LYS A 797 117.47 26.62 30.66
C LYS A 797 116.57 27.37 29.67
N LEU A 798 116.34 26.80 28.48
CA LEU A 798 115.50 27.41 27.44
C LEU A 798 114.03 27.53 27.87
N GLN A 799 113.50 26.54 28.59
CA GLN A 799 112.14 26.58 29.17
C GLN A 799 112.00 27.69 30.20
N VAL A 800 113.01 27.91 31.06
CA VAL A 800 113.03 29.03 32.00
C VAL A 800 113.16 30.37 31.27
N GLU A 801 114.00 30.47 30.24
CA GLU A 801 114.14 31.69 29.43
C GLU A 801 112.87 32.03 28.64
N THR A 802 112.15 31.04 28.10
CA THR A 802 110.86 31.23 27.41
C THR A 802 109.72 31.56 28.38
N LEU A 803 109.70 30.99 29.59
CA LEU A 803 108.78 31.40 30.67
C LEU A 803 109.07 32.85 31.12
N GLN A 804 110.32 33.22 31.37
CA GLN A 804 110.69 34.57 31.79
C GLN A 804 110.41 35.63 30.71
N SER A 805 110.67 35.32 29.44
CA SER A 805 110.41 36.25 28.33
C SER A 805 108.92 36.39 28.00
N SER A 806 108.13 35.31 28.07
CA SER A 806 106.67 35.40 27.92
C SER A 806 106.02 36.20 29.06
N LEU A 807 106.47 36.00 30.31
CA LEU A 807 106.02 36.80 31.46
C LEU A 807 106.42 38.28 31.38
N LYS A 808 107.58 38.61 30.81
CA LYS A 808 108.06 40.01 30.67
C LYS A 808 107.47 40.76 29.48
N SER A 809 107.20 40.10 28.37
CA SER A 809 106.87 40.76 27.09
C SER A 809 105.39 40.72 26.72
N GLY A 810 104.61 39.79 27.28
CA GLY A 810 103.20 39.60 26.92
C GLY A 810 102.96 39.16 25.47
N GLN A 811 104.02 38.96 24.67
CA GLN A 811 103.90 38.50 23.30
C GLN A 811 103.62 37.00 23.27
N LYS A 812 102.66 36.59 22.43
CA LYS A 812 102.44 35.17 22.12
C LYS A 812 103.72 34.59 21.48
N PRO A 813 104.07 33.32 21.75
CA PRO A 813 105.16 32.66 21.03
C PRO A 813 104.91 32.77 19.52
N GLY A 814 105.98 33.05 18.78
CA GLY A 814 105.92 33.31 17.33
C GLY A 814 105.28 32.16 16.55
N ASN A 815 104.75 32.47 15.36
CA ASN A 815 104.06 31.49 14.53
C ASN A 815 104.96 30.26 14.27
N GLN A 816 104.52 29.10 14.76
CA GLN A 816 105.28 27.85 14.68
C GLN A 816 105.61 27.46 13.24
N ALA A 817 104.70 27.72 12.29
CA ALA A 817 104.96 27.50 10.86
C ALA A 817 106.06 28.42 10.31
N ALA A 818 106.19 29.66 10.83
CA ALA A 818 107.29 30.56 10.46
C ALA A 818 108.64 30.10 11.04
N GLN A 819 108.64 29.54 12.26
CA GLN A 819 109.83 28.94 12.87
C GLN A 819 110.29 27.68 12.11
N PHE A 820 109.36 26.81 11.70
CA PHE A 820 109.69 25.66 10.83
C PHE A 820 110.20 26.09 9.45
N LEU A 821 109.59 27.11 8.83
CA LEU A 821 110.12 27.70 7.59
C LEU A 821 111.54 28.28 7.80
N GLN A 822 111.81 28.91 8.94
CA GLN A 822 113.15 29.41 9.28
C GLN A 822 114.16 28.27 9.50
N LEU A 823 113.76 27.17 10.13
CA LEU A 823 114.60 25.96 10.25
C LEU A 823 114.93 25.37 8.87
N CYS A 824 113.95 25.27 7.98
CA CYS A 824 114.17 24.87 6.58
C CYS A 824 115.12 25.83 5.85
N ALA A 825 114.97 27.13 6.06
CA ALA A 825 115.77 28.18 5.42
C ALA A 825 117.24 28.20 5.87
N THR A 826 117.55 27.76 7.09
CA THR A 826 118.87 27.95 7.72
C THR A 826 119.88 26.92 7.21
N PRO A 827 120.88 27.31 6.38
CA PRO A 827 121.91 26.39 5.92
C PRO A 827 122.93 26.18 7.04
N ALA A 828 123.14 24.93 7.45
CA ALA A 828 124.11 24.57 8.49
C ALA A 828 124.65 23.16 8.27
N LEU A 829 125.81 22.85 8.85
CA LEU A 829 126.30 21.47 8.93
C LEU A 829 125.54 20.71 10.03
N VAL A 830 125.07 19.51 9.68
CA VAL A 830 124.17 18.68 10.48
C VAL A 830 124.77 17.29 10.57
N ASP A 831 124.89 16.74 11.78
CA ASP A 831 125.24 15.32 11.98
C ASP A 831 123.99 14.42 11.91
N ASP A 832 124.17 13.11 11.73
CA ASP A 832 123.06 12.15 11.60
C ASP A 832 122.05 12.25 12.76
N ARG A 833 122.55 12.58 13.95
CA ARG A 833 121.75 12.80 15.15
C ARG A 833 120.85 14.02 15.02
N THR A 834 121.40 15.15 14.62
CA THR A 834 120.65 16.41 14.46
C THR A 834 119.68 16.31 13.29
N ALA A 835 120.06 15.59 12.21
CA ALA A 835 119.16 15.26 11.12
C ALA A 835 117.96 14.42 11.61
N SER A 836 118.20 13.37 12.41
CA SER A 836 117.14 12.55 13.01
C SER A 836 116.19 13.35 13.92
N ARG A 837 116.70 14.29 14.72
CA ARG A 837 115.87 15.23 15.52
C ARG A 837 114.96 16.09 14.64
N ILE A 838 115.49 16.60 13.53
CA ILE A 838 114.74 17.37 12.54
C ILE A 838 113.66 16.49 11.86
N GLU A 839 113.97 15.26 11.46
CA GLU A 839 112.99 14.32 10.89
C GLU A 839 111.86 13.98 11.89
N HIS A 840 112.19 13.87 13.18
CA HIS A 840 111.20 13.62 14.23
C HIS A 840 110.25 14.81 14.47
N LEU A 841 110.77 16.05 14.36
CA LEU A 841 109.95 17.26 14.37
C LEU A 841 108.90 17.25 13.23
N PHE A 842 109.32 17.00 11.99
CA PHE A 842 108.40 17.02 10.85
C PHE A 842 107.38 15.87 10.84
N THR A 843 107.77 14.67 11.31
CA THR A 843 106.83 13.54 11.44
C THR A 843 105.79 13.74 12.54
N ARG A 844 106.08 14.54 13.58
CA ARG A 844 105.08 14.95 14.59
C ARG A 844 103.98 15.83 14.00
N ILE A 845 104.36 16.85 13.21
CA ILE A 845 103.43 17.78 12.55
C ILE A 845 102.47 17.02 11.61
N ALA A 846 103.00 16.08 10.82
CA ALA A 846 102.23 15.21 9.93
C ALA A 846 101.09 14.45 10.64
N ARG A 847 101.29 14.12 11.91
CA ARG A 847 100.35 13.35 12.74
C ARG A 847 99.30 14.23 13.41
N ASP A 848 99.66 15.47 13.75
CA ASP A 848 98.76 16.42 14.41
C ASP A 848 97.82 17.14 13.41
N GLY A 849 98.05 17.01 12.10
CA GLY A 849 97.09 17.35 11.03
C GLY A 849 96.77 18.85 10.93
N LYS A 850 97.75 19.70 11.25
CA LYS A 850 97.65 21.17 11.27
C LYS A 850 98.59 21.81 10.28
#